data_AF-A0A836GXM1-F1
#
_entry.id   AF-A0A836GXM1-F1
#
_cell.length_a   1.000
_cell.length_b   1.000
_cell.length_c   1.000
_cell.angle_alpha   90.00
_cell.angle_beta   90.00
_cell.angle_gamma   90.00
#
_symmetry.space_group_name_H-M   'P 1'
#
loop_
_entity.id
_entity.type
_entity.pdbx_description
1 polymer ?
#
loop_
_entity_poly.entity_id
_entity_poly.type
_entity_poly.pdbx_seq_one_letter_code
_entity_poly.pdbx_strand_id
1 'polypeptide(L)'
;MSATDAPITGAGASPASPTTPPSPPNSPTTIPASPATVSTYTVGIDIGSATTRVALLNSAKPMPTIVRNALGNEATSTVVSFAANEARSFGENAAARQVTKASETIVDLAPWIFGYTSGEQVPTDAAVSLQVISPATAMSEAAVLKSRQLGTQEHFTHPAQVAAFYIKSLLHFLPDKEMMRTSPVCLAVPSAASAASFEALRQATLLAGVPQENAIIAHSDEATAVYFHHLQYRSLPTTHDGAAVPVVLIDIGQSCSVASLILASQSRVEKVDCQTLRMGSEYIDALLCSHVYGELDKKFGAAAAPLRGDVKSFRKILRECRKAKEVLSTTDETRVQLEGLRGDMDITVSVTRAMMEEAALPFLQAVRAMLTAIKERLPTPNGPEDGTPVAAVAPRVEVIGGGWRTVCVTEAIREVFGITRVGVSLDANLSVAEGSAILAEVRRLTRATRQPQDEEQAAQAAAASAVAEAHQVELIGFEILDVNSPINRPLSEAAVAAVAEWMAMEKQMEESDAQINERLAALNQLESYILQTLTAVDNCAASSERKTEMRAYIEDVDAYVRNEGDEASKVELSDKLAEVQSHVTEHFPELSSYYESVRAQEKKKEEELVRLSKERQEDECDLKSDPQRLRMAQKRREQGQGLFKEECWAEAQTRFVQALSILGQLYDTSSEENRTKKHEISLSCYLNIASCSVKLGLWKNAVNNCTHALDLVPDHPKALFRRGQAYSALKEYKEAVADLEKAKAASQDDPAVVAELNRAKAALEAEKAREKKMFAKMFS
;
A
#
# COMPACT_ATOMS: atom_id res chain seq x y z
N MET A 1 33.81 -65.41 32.28
CA MET A 1 33.50 -66.83 31.98
C MET A 1 33.20 -66.87 30.48
N SER A 2 34.27 -66.90 29.65
CA SER A 2 34.79 -68.08 28.92
C SER A 2 33.78 -68.58 27.87
N ALA A 3 34.08 -68.79 26.59
CA ALA A 3 35.35 -69.05 25.92
C ALA A 3 35.14 -69.09 24.38
N THR A 4 36.25 -68.91 23.65
CA THR A 4 36.74 -69.71 22.49
C THR A 4 35.96 -69.79 21.16
N ASP A 5 36.56 -69.17 20.14
CA ASP A 5 37.21 -69.80 18.97
C ASP A 5 36.70 -71.17 18.47
N ALA A 6 36.01 -71.14 17.31
CA ALA A 6 36.44 -71.58 15.96
C ALA A 6 37.12 -72.98 15.74
N PRO A 7 37.24 -73.48 14.48
CA PRO A 7 36.23 -74.14 13.63
C PRO A 7 36.78 -75.46 12.98
N ILE A 8 36.36 -75.82 11.74
CA ILE A 8 36.92 -76.83 10.76
C ILE A 8 36.21 -78.21 10.85
N THR A 9 35.70 -78.94 9.84
CA THR A 9 35.66 -79.07 8.35
C THR A 9 34.57 -80.12 8.03
N GLY A 10 34.04 -80.41 6.83
CA GLY A 10 34.33 -80.12 5.42
C GLY A 10 33.19 -80.76 4.58
N ALA A 11 32.82 -80.17 3.45
CA ALA A 11 33.28 -80.48 2.08
C ALA A 11 32.39 -81.50 1.32
N GLY A 12 31.77 -81.05 0.22
CA GLY A 12 31.03 -81.91 -0.72
C GLY A 12 30.31 -81.16 -1.86
N ALA A 13 31.06 -80.79 -2.90
CA ALA A 13 30.70 -80.64 -4.32
C ALA A 13 29.63 -79.60 -4.80
N SER A 14 30.13 -78.61 -5.54
CA SER A 14 29.46 -77.75 -6.54
C SER A 14 29.68 -78.35 -7.97
N PRO A 15 29.04 -77.90 -9.08
CA PRO A 15 28.50 -76.55 -9.28
C PRO A 15 27.16 -76.42 -10.06
N ALA A 16 26.36 -75.44 -9.66
CA ALA A 16 25.43 -74.73 -10.55
C ALA A 16 25.63 -73.23 -10.31
N SER A 17 25.76 -72.47 -11.39
CA SER A 17 26.05 -71.03 -11.44
C SER A 17 25.03 -70.19 -10.66
N PRO A 18 25.46 -69.25 -9.78
CA PRO A 18 24.58 -68.57 -8.85
C PRO A 18 23.92 -67.31 -9.42
N THR A 19 22.65 -67.19 -9.06
CA THR A 19 21.79 -66.01 -9.07
C THR A 19 22.42 -64.83 -8.33
N THR A 20 22.34 -63.65 -8.94
CA THR A 20 22.66 -62.35 -8.32
C THR A 20 21.71 -62.03 -7.15
N PRO A 21 22.22 -61.54 -6.00
CA PRO A 21 21.39 -61.14 -4.86
C PRO A 21 20.67 -59.80 -5.12
N PRO A 22 19.52 -59.56 -4.45
CA PRO A 22 18.69 -58.39 -4.69
C PRO A 22 19.33 -57.10 -4.17
N SER A 23 19.18 -56.05 -4.96
CA SER A 23 19.59 -54.67 -4.68
C SER A 23 18.94 -54.11 -3.40
N PRO A 24 19.60 -53.19 -2.68
CA PRO A 24 19.04 -52.49 -1.52
C PRO A 24 17.78 -51.70 -1.89
N PRO A 25 16.86 -51.46 -0.92
CA PRO A 25 15.57 -50.84 -1.20
C PRO A 25 15.75 -49.43 -1.78
N ASN A 26 14.97 -49.19 -2.83
CA ASN A 26 14.92 -47.96 -3.61
C ASN A 26 14.93 -46.70 -2.75
N SER A 27 15.75 -45.74 -3.20
CA SER A 27 15.59 -44.32 -2.96
C SER A 27 14.11 -43.90 -3.04
N PRO A 28 13.69 -42.86 -2.30
CA PRO A 28 12.33 -42.34 -2.41
C PRO A 28 12.09 -42.04 -3.88
N THR A 29 11.08 -42.70 -4.43
CA THR A 29 10.65 -42.55 -5.82
C THR A 29 10.31 -41.08 -5.98
N THR A 30 11.19 -40.35 -6.66
CA THR A 30 10.90 -39.02 -7.16
C THR A 30 9.67 -39.18 -8.05
N ILE A 31 8.52 -38.74 -7.53
CA ILE A 31 7.35 -38.45 -8.36
C ILE A 31 7.90 -37.56 -9.48
N PRO A 32 7.73 -37.92 -10.76
CA PRO A 32 8.13 -37.02 -11.83
C PRO A 32 7.36 -35.73 -11.60
N ALA A 33 8.08 -34.64 -11.33
CA ALA A 33 7.48 -33.32 -11.25
C ALA A 33 6.70 -33.13 -12.55
N SER A 34 5.37 -33.00 -12.44
CA SER A 34 4.56 -32.46 -13.54
C SER A 34 5.30 -31.21 -14.03
N PRO A 35 5.45 -30.99 -15.35
CA PRO A 35 6.01 -29.74 -15.84
C PRO A 35 5.21 -28.62 -15.17
N ALA A 36 5.88 -27.83 -14.33
CA ALA A 36 5.23 -26.77 -13.59
C ALA A 36 4.63 -25.84 -14.64
N THR A 37 3.29 -25.78 -14.70
CA THR A 37 2.61 -24.82 -15.55
C THR A 37 3.10 -23.44 -15.13
N VAL A 38 3.82 -22.76 -16.04
CA VAL A 38 4.35 -21.42 -15.78
C VAL A 38 3.17 -20.55 -15.36
N SER A 39 3.25 -19.98 -14.15
CA SER A 39 2.19 -19.12 -13.64
C SER A 39 1.98 -17.96 -14.61
N THR A 40 0.72 -17.71 -14.96
CA THR A 40 0.33 -16.55 -15.77
C THR A 40 0.34 -15.25 -14.96
N TYR A 41 0.74 -15.30 -13.70
CA TYR A 41 0.75 -14.19 -12.78
C TYR A 41 2.16 -13.77 -12.37
N THR A 42 2.32 -12.48 -12.13
CA THR A 42 3.49 -11.90 -11.48
C THR A 42 3.06 -11.03 -10.30
N VAL A 43 3.90 -10.99 -9.26
CA VAL A 43 3.64 -10.25 -8.02
C VAL A 43 4.66 -9.13 -7.89
N GLY A 44 4.19 -7.92 -7.62
CA GLY A 44 5.03 -6.77 -7.28
C GLY A 44 4.83 -6.38 -5.82
N ILE A 45 5.91 -6.19 -5.08
CA ILE A 45 5.89 -5.77 -3.67
C ILE A 45 6.70 -4.50 -3.53
N ASP A 46 6.06 -3.41 -3.11
CA ASP A 46 6.71 -2.16 -2.72
C ASP A 46 6.87 -2.14 -1.20
N ILE A 47 8.07 -2.44 -0.69
CA ILE A 47 8.38 -2.40 0.74
C ILE A 47 8.78 -0.99 1.15
N GLY A 48 7.78 -0.11 1.29
CA GLY A 48 7.98 1.26 1.75
C GLY A 48 8.27 1.35 3.25
N SER A 49 8.94 2.42 3.69
CA SER A 49 9.29 2.62 5.12
C SER A 49 8.09 2.68 6.06
N ALA A 50 6.96 3.22 5.59
CA ALA A 50 5.75 3.38 6.41
C ALA A 50 4.68 2.33 6.09
N THR A 51 4.50 2.04 4.80
CA THR A 51 3.48 1.12 4.30
C THR A 51 4.04 0.31 3.14
N THR A 52 3.66 -0.96 3.07
CA THR A 52 3.92 -1.87 1.97
C THR A 52 2.67 -2.09 1.14
N ARG A 53 2.85 -2.24 -0.17
CA ARG A 53 1.79 -2.55 -1.13
C ARG A 53 2.16 -3.76 -1.96
N VAL A 54 1.14 -4.53 -2.31
CA VAL A 54 1.29 -5.73 -3.13
C VAL A 54 0.37 -5.59 -4.34
N ALA A 55 0.93 -5.74 -5.53
CA ALA A 55 0.21 -5.73 -6.79
C ALA A 55 0.32 -7.10 -7.44
N LEU A 56 -0.77 -7.52 -8.07
CA LEU A 56 -0.86 -8.77 -8.79
C LEU A 56 -1.20 -8.50 -10.26
N LEU A 57 -0.31 -8.88 -11.17
CA LEU A 57 -0.56 -8.80 -12.61
C LEU A 57 -0.91 -10.20 -13.12
N ASN A 58 -2.04 -10.31 -13.80
CA ASN A 58 -2.34 -11.45 -14.66
C ASN A 58 -1.91 -11.06 -16.08
N SER A 59 -1.10 -11.89 -16.74
CA SER A 59 -0.59 -11.63 -18.10
C SER A 59 -1.71 -11.39 -19.13
N ALA A 60 -2.91 -11.92 -18.88
CA ALA A 60 -4.09 -11.69 -19.73
C ALA A 60 -4.83 -10.37 -19.44
N LYS A 61 -4.51 -9.68 -18.34
CA LYS A 61 -5.15 -8.41 -17.94
C LYS A 61 -4.22 -7.23 -18.25
N PRO A 62 -4.79 -6.06 -18.61
CA PRO A 62 -4.00 -4.89 -18.97
C PRO A 62 -3.32 -4.24 -17.79
N MET A 63 -3.94 -4.23 -16.61
CA MET A 63 -3.43 -3.55 -15.42
C MET A 63 -3.23 -4.55 -14.29
N PRO A 64 -2.20 -4.33 -13.44
CA PRO A 64 -2.12 -4.98 -12.14
C PRO A 64 -3.34 -4.67 -11.27
N THR A 65 -3.62 -5.56 -10.32
CA THR A 65 -4.66 -5.37 -9.30
C THR A 65 -3.99 -5.31 -7.94
N ILE A 66 -4.33 -4.31 -7.13
CA ILE A 66 -3.81 -4.21 -5.76
C ILE A 66 -4.43 -5.29 -4.87
N VAL A 67 -3.57 -6.02 -4.18
CA VAL A 67 -3.94 -7.03 -3.19
C VAL A 67 -4.29 -6.30 -1.89
N ARG A 68 -5.52 -6.50 -1.42
CA ARG A 68 -6.02 -5.89 -0.19
C ARG A 68 -5.68 -6.76 1.02
N ASN A 69 -5.37 -6.13 2.14
CA ASN A 69 -5.10 -6.83 3.40
C ASN A 69 -6.39 -7.32 4.08
N ALA A 70 -6.26 -7.95 5.25
CA ALA A 70 -7.38 -8.46 6.05
C ALA A 70 -8.46 -7.42 6.40
N LEU A 71 -8.11 -6.12 6.46
CA LEU A 71 -9.04 -5.02 6.74
C LEU A 71 -9.62 -4.41 5.46
N GLY A 72 -9.27 -4.93 4.28
CA GLY A 72 -9.70 -4.42 2.99
C GLY A 72 -8.93 -3.18 2.51
N ASN A 73 -7.85 -2.80 3.19
CA ASN A 73 -6.99 -1.67 2.81
C ASN A 73 -6.03 -2.07 1.69
N GLU A 74 -5.71 -1.11 0.82
CA GLU A 74 -4.77 -1.27 -0.29
C GLU A 74 -3.29 -1.14 0.13
N ALA A 75 -3.05 -0.73 1.37
CA ALA A 75 -1.73 -0.58 1.95
C ALA A 75 -1.70 -1.24 3.32
N THR A 76 -0.59 -1.93 3.61
CA THR A 76 -0.33 -2.60 4.88
C THR A 76 0.80 -1.89 5.58
N SER A 77 0.65 -1.54 6.86
CA SER A 77 1.70 -0.88 7.63
C SER A 77 2.99 -1.72 7.68
N THR A 78 4.17 -1.11 7.51
CA THR A 78 5.45 -1.83 7.49
C THR A 78 5.97 -2.07 8.90
N VAL A 79 5.18 -2.81 9.69
CA VAL A 79 5.35 -2.96 11.15
C VAL A 79 5.20 -4.43 11.54
N VAL A 80 6.05 -4.87 12.46
CA VAL A 80 6.02 -6.23 13.04
C VAL A 80 6.07 -6.13 14.56
N SER A 81 5.24 -6.91 15.25
CA SER A 81 5.25 -6.98 16.72
C SER A 81 5.40 -8.41 17.20
N PHE A 82 6.30 -8.58 18.16
CA PHE A 82 6.59 -9.83 18.87
C PHE A 82 6.14 -9.71 20.33
N ALA A 83 4.87 -9.32 20.52
CA ALA A 83 4.39 -9.02 21.85
C ALA A 83 4.44 -10.27 22.75
N ALA A 84 4.92 -10.12 23.98
CA ALA A 84 5.05 -11.26 24.89
C ALA A 84 3.68 -11.87 25.20
N ASN A 85 3.61 -13.21 25.21
CA ASN A 85 2.39 -14.00 25.44
C ASN A 85 1.26 -13.77 24.41
N GLU A 86 1.56 -13.12 23.29
CA GLU A 86 0.65 -12.91 22.17
C GLU A 86 1.24 -13.55 20.90
N ALA A 87 0.38 -13.92 19.94
CA ALA A 87 0.85 -14.32 18.64
C ALA A 87 1.52 -13.13 17.93
N ARG A 88 2.51 -13.43 17.09
CA ARG A 88 3.13 -12.41 16.24
C ARG A 88 2.07 -11.69 15.42
N SER A 89 2.28 -10.39 15.24
CA SER A 89 1.40 -9.57 14.43
C SER A 89 2.16 -8.74 13.42
N PHE A 90 1.48 -8.47 12.32
CA PHE A 90 2.01 -7.79 11.15
C PHE A 90 1.03 -6.72 10.71
N GLY A 91 1.52 -5.70 10.01
CA GLY A 91 0.63 -4.70 9.43
C GLY A 91 -0.07 -3.85 10.47
N GLU A 92 -1.35 -3.59 10.24
CA GLU A 92 -2.21 -2.74 11.07
C GLU A 92 -2.33 -3.28 12.49
N ASN A 93 -2.37 -4.60 12.66
CA ASN A 93 -2.43 -5.24 13.97
C ASN A 93 -1.17 -4.96 14.79
N ALA A 94 0.00 -4.93 14.14
CA ALA A 94 1.25 -4.54 14.79
C ALA A 94 1.31 -3.02 15.03
N ALA A 95 0.83 -2.22 14.07
CA ALA A 95 0.80 -0.76 14.18
C ALA A 95 -0.10 -0.27 15.32
N ALA A 96 -1.20 -0.96 15.61
CA ALA A 96 -2.07 -0.67 16.75
C ALA A 96 -1.33 -0.82 18.10
N ARG A 97 -0.34 -1.72 18.17
CA ARG A 97 0.47 -2.00 19.36
C ARG A 97 1.69 -1.11 19.51
N GLN A 98 2.01 -0.27 18.52
CA GLN A 98 3.26 0.49 18.50
C GLN A 98 3.47 1.40 19.73
N VAL A 99 2.41 1.89 20.38
CA VAL A 99 2.52 2.72 21.59
C VAL A 99 2.46 1.89 22.87
N THR A 100 1.61 0.85 22.91
CA THR A 100 1.37 0.05 24.12
C THR A 100 2.47 -0.99 24.35
N LYS A 101 3.01 -1.58 23.28
CA LYS A 101 4.07 -2.61 23.28
C LYS A 101 5.35 -2.07 22.65
N ALA A 102 5.74 -0.87 23.07
CA ALA A 102 6.72 -0.10 22.31
C ALA A 102 8.08 -0.80 22.14
N SER A 103 8.55 -1.51 23.16
CA SER A 103 9.80 -2.29 23.14
C SER A 103 9.74 -3.58 22.30
N GLU A 104 8.53 -4.05 21.96
CA GLU A 104 8.27 -5.34 21.30
C GLU A 104 7.78 -5.16 19.85
N THR A 105 7.68 -3.91 19.38
CA THR A 105 7.20 -3.57 18.03
C THR A 105 8.27 -2.84 17.22
N ILE A 106 8.58 -3.38 16.05
CA ILE A 106 9.49 -2.83 15.05
C ILE A 106 8.67 -2.02 14.04
N VAL A 107 8.92 -0.70 13.98
CA VAL A 107 8.18 0.26 13.14
C VAL A 107 8.99 0.82 11.97
N ASP A 108 10.28 0.47 11.91
CA ASP A 108 11.27 0.91 10.93
C ASP A 108 11.92 -0.28 10.22
N LEU A 109 11.11 -1.31 9.92
CA LEU A 109 11.59 -2.55 9.29
C LEU A 109 12.28 -2.30 7.95
N ALA A 110 11.73 -1.44 7.08
CA ALA A 110 12.35 -1.15 5.79
C ALA A 110 13.73 -0.47 5.95
N PRO A 111 13.85 0.63 6.73
CA PRO A 111 15.16 1.20 7.07
C PRO A 111 16.16 0.21 7.67
N TRP A 112 15.68 -0.74 8.47
CA TRP A 112 16.50 -1.79 9.05
C TRP A 112 17.03 -2.79 8.00
N ILE A 113 16.21 -3.19 7.02
CA ILE A 113 16.61 -4.06 5.91
C ILE A 113 17.59 -3.34 4.96
N PHE A 114 17.31 -2.07 4.67
CA PHE A 114 18.05 -1.31 3.66
C PHE A 114 19.32 -0.63 4.20
N GLY A 115 19.52 -0.63 5.52
CA GLY A 115 20.72 -0.08 6.14
C GLY A 115 20.78 1.46 6.14
N TYR A 116 19.63 2.14 6.22
CA TYR A 116 19.57 3.62 6.25
C TYR A 116 20.07 4.23 7.57
N THR A 117 20.42 3.39 8.53
CA THR A 117 20.63 3.77 9.93
C THR A 117 22.10 3.89 10.34
N SER A 118 23.05 3.67 9.42
CA SER A 118 24.49 3.73 9.74
C SER A 118 25.18 4.95 9.12
N GLY A 119 25.37 6.00 9.94
CA GLY A 119 26.65 6.69 10.10
C GLY A 119 27.24 7.54 8.96
N GLU A 120 26.74 7.51 7.74
CA GLU A 120 27.29 8.32 6.64
C GLU A 120 26.27 9.38 6.18
N GLN A 121 26.47 10.61 6.65
CA GLN A 121 25.73 11.83 6.31
C GLN A 121 24.38 12.09 7.01
N VAL A 122 24.28 11.86 8.32
CA VAL A 122 23.41 12.72 9.15
C VAL A 122 24.23 13.96 9.51
N PRO A 123 23.78 15.20 9.22
CA PRO A 123 24.48 16.40 9.65
C PRO A 123 24.78 16.33 11.15
N THR A 124 26.05 16.46 11.51
CA THR A 124 26.57 16.40 12.89
C THR A 124 26.15 17.59 13.76
N ASP A 125 25.26 18.46 13.26
CA ASP A 125 24.75 19.59 14.02
C ASP A 125 23.88 19.10 15.18
N ALA A 126 24.35 19.38 16.39
CA ALA A 126 23.88 18.88 17.68
C ALA A 126 22.43 19.28 18.07
N ALA A 127 21.63 19.84 17.15
CA ALA A 127 20.26 20.27 17.39
C ALA A 127 19.20 19.23 16.97
N VAL A 128 19.55 18.26 16.12
CA VAL A 128 18.65 17.15 15.74
C VAL A 128 19.39 15.85 15.96
N SER A 129 19.69 15.57 17.23
CA SER A 129 20.05 14.22 17.62
C SER A 129 18.82 13.32 17.48
N LEU A 130 18.64 12.76 16.29
CA LEU A 130 17.82 11.56 16.04
C LEU A 130 18.42 10.31 16.74
N GLN A 131 19.36 10.49 17.68
CA GLN A 131 19.74 9.45 18.66
C GLN A 131 18.60 9.11 19.63
N VAL A 132 17.39 9.61 19.40
CA VAL A 132 16.17 8.99 19.95
C VAL A 132 15.86 7.72 19.14
N ILE A 133 16.78 6.76 19.26
CA ILE A 133 16.59 5.32 19.09
C ILE A 133 15.80 4.96 17.82
N SER A 134 16.44 5.07 16.65
CA SER A 134 16.30 3.90 15.76
C SER A 134 16.94 2.74 16.52
N PRO A 135 16.27 1.58 16.67
CA PRO A 135 16.89 0.37 17.18
C PRO A 135 18.32 0.22 16.66
N ALA A 136 18.58 0.58 15.40
CA ALA A 136 19.86 0.46 14.74
C ALA A 136 21.04 1.25 15.31
N THR A 137 20.87 2.44 15.91
CA THR A 137 22.00 3.13 16.59
C THR A 137 22.23 2.63 18.02
N ALA A 138 21.28 1.87 18.57
CA ALA A 138 21.43 1.07 19.78
C ALA A 138 21.62 -0.44 19.48
N MET A 139 21.81 -0.83 18.22
CA MET A 139 22.09 -2.21 17.79
C MET A 139 23.59 -2.51 17.72
N SER A 140 24.44 -1.78 18.44
CA SER A 140 25.64 -2.41 18.99
C SER A 140 25.17 -3.36 20.10
N GLU A 141 24.93 -4.62 19.76
CA GLU A 141 24.62 -5.73 20.68
C GLU A 141 23.34 -5.64 21.55
N ALA A 142 22.74 -4.46 21.78
CA ALA A 142 21.74 -4.28 22.84
C ALA A 142 20.27 -4.47 22.42
N ALA A 143 19.88 -4.30 21.15
CA ALA A 143 18.51 -4.64 20.70
C ALA A 143 18.33 -6.14 20.41
N VAL A 144 19.45 -6.81 20.13
CA VAL A 144 19.63 -8.25 20.29
C VAL A 144 19.29 -8.72 21.73
N LEU A 145 19.48 -7.85 22.73
CA LEU A 145 19.31 -8.16 24.17
C LEU A 145 17.90 -7.89 24.74
N LYS A 146 16.97 -7.24 24.00
CA LYS A 146 15.65 -6.85 24.55
C LYS A 146 14.41 -7.47 23.87
N SER A 147 14.57 -8.30 22.85
CA SER A 147 13.51 -9.23 22.37
C SER A 147 13.37 -10.49 23.24
N ARG A 148 13.85 -10.44 24.49
CA ARG A 148 13.70 -11.49 25.50
C ARG A 148 12.24 -11.57 25.95
N GLN A 149 11.45 -12.37 25.24
CA GLN A 149 10.40 -13.25 25.78
C GLN A 149 9.65 -13.95 24.61
N LEU A 150 10.39 -14.64 23.74
CA LEU A 150 9.90 -15.94 23.29
C LEU A 150 10.28 -16.90 24.42
N GLY A 151 9.26 -17.50 25.03
CA GLY A 151 9.45 -18.45 26.12
C GLY A 151 10.61 -19.40 25.82
N THR A 152 11.56 -19.39 26.75
CA THR A 152 12.61 -20.41 26.99
C THR A 152 13.87 -20.51 26.11
N GLN A 153 14.10 -19.77 25.03
CA GLN A 153 15.48 -19.65 24.45
C GLN A 153 15.79 -18.28 23.80
N GLU A 154 17.05 -17.83 23.97
CA GLU A 154 17.59 -16.58 23.42
C GLU A 154 17.76 -16.67 21.90
N HIS A 155 16.73 -16.32 21.13
CA HIS A 155 16.83 -16.28 19.67
C HIS A 155 17.13 -14.86 19.17
N PHE A 156 18.35 -14.65 18.69
CA PHE A 156 18.76 -13.46 17.95
C PHE A 156 18.04 -13.48 16.59
N THR A 157 17.25 -12.46 16.26
CA THR A 157 16.53 -12.40 14.97
C THR A 157 17.29 -11.55 13.96
N HIS A 158 17.82 -12.19 12.91
CA HIS A 158 18.45 -11.52 11.78
C HIS A 158 17.42 -10.65 11.02
N PRO A 159 17.78 -9.48 10.44
CA PRO A 159 16.83 -8.64 9.69
C PRO A 159 16.08 -9.40 8.59
N ALA A 160 16.76 -10.35 7.93
CA ALA A 160 16.16 -11.23 6.93
C ALA A 160 15.03 -12.11 7.50
N GLN A 161 15.14 -12.57 8.76
CA GLN A 161 14.10 -13.39 9.40
C GLN A 161 12.84 -12.57 9.66
N VAL A 162 12.98 -11.37 10.23
CA VAL A 162 11.82 -10.49 10.48
C VAL A 162 11.18 -10.06 9.16
N ALA A 163 12.00 -9.71 8.17
CA ALA A 163 11.52 -9.42 6.82
C ALA A 163 10.77 -10.61 6.21
N ALA A 164 11.25 -11.84 6.39
CA ALA A 164 10.59 -13.04 5.90
C ALA A 164 9.20 -13.20 6.49
N PHE A 165 9.05 -13.06 7.81
CA PHE A 165 7.76 -13.19 8.49
C PHE A 165 6.76 -12.17 7.97
N TYR A 166 7.22 -10.93 7.78
CA TYR A 166 6.40 -9.87 7.21
C TYR A 166 6.02 -10.15 5.75
N ILE A 167 6.98 -10.47 4.87
CA ILE A 167 6.73 -10.79 3.46
C ILE A 167 5.78 -11.99 3.34
N LYS A 168 6.01 -13.05 4.12
CA LYS A 168 5.15 -14.23 4.17
C LYS A 168 3.73 -13.83 4.57
N SER A 169 3.56 -12.98 5.59
CA SER A 169 2.23 -12.49 6.00
C SER A 169 1.50 -11.72 4.89
N LEU A 170 2.23 -10.99 4.04
CA LEU A 170 1.66 -10.27 2.90
C LEU A 170 1.24 -11.22 1.77
N LEU A 171 2.08 -12.21 1.48
CA LEU A 171 1.83 -13.19 0.42
C LEU A 171 0.63 -14.10 0.74
N HIS A 172 0.26 -14.25 2.02
CA HIS A 172 -0.97 -14.95 2.41
C HIS A 172 -2.25 -14.28 1.91
N PHE A 173 -2.21 -13.01 1.50
CA PHE A 173 -3.35 -12.31 0.89
C PHE A 173 -3.48 -12.57 -0.62
N LEU A 174 -2.56 -13.31 -1.24
CA LEU A 174 -2.72 -13.73 -2.62
C LEU A 174 -3.93 -14.67 -2.78
N PRO A 175 -4.65 -14.61 -3.91
CA PRO A 175 -5.84 -15.44 -4.13
C PRO A 175 -5.57 -16.94 -4.09
N ASP A 176 -4.38 -17.36 -4.52
CA ASP A 176 -3.93 -18.75 -4.50
C ASP A 176 -2.56 -18.85 -3.80
N LYS A 177 -2.47 -19.72 -2.80
CA LYS A 177 -1.26 -19.92 -1.98
C LYS A 177 -0.12 -20.53 -2.78
N GLU A 178 -0.40 -21.31 -3.83
CA GLU A 178 0.63 -21.89 -4.69
C GLU A 178 1.35 -20.82 -5.52
N MET A 179 0.79 -19.62 -5.65
CA MET A 179 1.42 -18.50 -6.35
C MET A 179 2.75 -18.09 -5.71
N MET A 180 2.90 -18.25 -4.39
CA MET A 180 4.17 -18.00 -3.70
C MET A 180 5.32 -18.84 -4.25
N ARG A 181 5.02 -20.06 -4.74
CA ARG A 181 6.01 -21.00 -5.27
C ARG A 181 6.15 -20.92 -6.78
N THR A 182 5.08 -20.55 -7.48
CA THR A 182 5.01 -20.69 -8.95
C THR A 182 5.15 -19.36 -9.70
N SER A 183 4.89 -18.23 -9.05
CA SER A 183 4.86 -16.91 -9.70
C SER A 183 6.14 -16.13 -9.42
N PRO A 184 6.69 -15.38 -10.40
CA PRO A 184 7.75 -14.41 -10.14
C PRO A 184 7.28 -13.33 -9.16
N VAL A 185 8.09 -13.06 -8.13
CA VAL A 185 7.84 -12.06 -7.09
C VAL A 185 8.93 -11.00 -7.15
N CYS A 186 8.57 -9.78 -7.54
CA CYS A 186 9.48 -8.64 -7.66
C CYS A 186 9.36 -7.70 -6.45
N LEU A 187 10.44 -7.59 -5.69
CA LEU A 187 10.57 -6.69 -4.54
C LEU A 187 11.23 -5.40 -4.99
N ALA A 188 10.50 -4.29 -4.86
CA ALA A 188 11.02 -2.95 -5.09
C ALA A 188 11.84 -2.51 -3.89
N VAL A 189 13.04 -1.98 -4.16
CA VAL A 189 13.94 -1.43 -3.15
C VAL A 189 14.39 -0.03 -3.55
N PRO A 190 14.65 0.89 -2.62
CA PRO A 190 15.15 2.20 -3.00
C PRO A 190 16.54 2.08 -3.61
N SER A 191 16.89 3.00 -4.51
CA SER A 191 18.14 2.95 -5.28
C SER A 191 19.39 3.14 -4.40
N ALA A 192 19.22 3.56 -3.14
CA ALA A 192 20.26 3.61 -2.11
C ALA A 192 20.56 2.27 -1.42
N ALA A 193 19.79 1.21 -1.69
CA ALA A 193 19.96 -0.09 -1.06
C ALA A 193 21.33 -0.70 -1.36
N SER A 194 21.90 -1.41 -0.38
CA SER A 194 23.23 -1.99 -0.48
C SER A 194 23.21 -3.45 -0.95
N ALA A 195 24.37 -3.98 -1.35
CA ALA A 195 24.51 -5.41 -1.66
C ALA A 195 24.09 -6.32 -0.49
N ALA A 196 24.33 -5.90 0.76
CA ALA A 196 23.88 -6.63 1.95
C ALA A 196 22.35 -6.66 2.06
N SER A 197 21.66 -5.60 1.64
CA SER A 197 20.21 -5.53 1.61
C SER A 197 19.62 -6.50 0.58
N PHE A 198 20.26 -6.65 -0.58
CA PHE A 198 19.82 -7.61 -1.60
C PHE A 198 19.97 -9.06 -1.13
N GLU A 199 21.09 -9.39 -0.48
CA GLU A 199 21.28 -10.71 0.14
C GLU A 199 20.22 -10.98 1.22
N ALA A 200 20.00 -10.02 2.12
CA ALA A 200 19.01 -10.15 3.19
C ALA A 200 17.59 -10.36 2.66
N LEU A 201 17.20 -9.65 1.58
CA LEU A 201 15.89 -9.84 0.95
C LEU A 201 15.77 -11.20 0.27
N ARG A 202 16.82 -11.69 -0.40
CA ARG A 202 16.82 -13.04 -0.98
C ARG A 202 16.67 -14.12 0.06
N GLN A 203 17.38 -13.98 1.18
CA GLN A 203 17.23 -14.87 2.32
C GLN A 203 15.80 -14.79 2.88
N ALA A 204 15.25 -13.58 2.98
CA ALA A 204 13.90 -13.34 3.48
C ALA A 204 12.83 -13.96 2.58
N THR A 205 12.93 -13.80 1.26
CA THR A 205 12.00 -14.38 0.28
C THR A 205 12.08 -15.90 0.27
N LEU A 206 13.30 -16.46 0.36
CA LEU A 206 13.49 -17.91 0.44
C LEU A 206 12.83 -18.47 1.71
N LEU A 207 13.07 -17.84 2.86
CA LEU A 207 12.44 -18.20 4.14
C LEU A 207 10.91 -18.02 4.11
N ALA A 208 10.40 -17.01 3.39
CA ALA A 208 8.96 -16.80 3.19
C ALA A 208 8.31 -17.85 2.25
N GLY A 209 9.10 -18.70 1.61
CA GLY A 209 8.63 -19.78 0.74
C GLY A 209 8.62 -19.46 -0.76
N VAL A 210 9.28 -18.38 -1.17
CA VAL A 210 9.47 -18.01 -2.58
C VAL A 210 10.80 -18.60 -3.09
N PRO A 211 10.78 -19.48 -4.09
CA PRO A 211 11.99 -20.04 -4.68
C PRO A 211 12.93 -18.96 -5.23
N GLN A 212 14.24 -19.22 -5.18
CA GLN A 212 15.27 -18.24 -5.54
C GLN A 212 15.18 -17.79 -7.01
N GLU A 213 14.74 -18.68 -7.90
CA GLU A 213 14.51 -18.42 -9.32
C GLU A 213 13.35 -17.46 -9.59
N ASN A 214 12.39 -17.40 -8.66
CA ASN A 214 11.20 -16.57 -8.73
C ASN A 214 11.36 -15.26 -7.95
N ALA A 215 12.32 -15.17 -7.03
CA ALA A 215 12.64 -13.95 -6.30
C ALA A 215 13.41 -12.95 -7.19
N ILE A 216 12.76 -11.83 -7.49
CA ILE A 216 13.30 -10.72 -8.25
C ILE A 216 13.47 -9.53 -7.31
N ILE A 217 14.61 -8.84 -7.39
CA ILE A 217 14.83 -7.56 -6.72
C ILE A 217 15.03 -6.51 -7.81
N ALA A 218 14.36 -5.37 -7.67
CA ALA A 218 14.41 -4.26 -8.61
C ALA A 218 14.49 -2.94 -7.87
N HIS A 219 15.12 -1.94 -8.46
CA HIS A 219 15.04 -0.60 -7.91
C HIS A 219 13.66 0.02 -8.14
N SER A 220 13.17 0.76 -7.15
CA SER A 220 11.87 1.45 -7.19
C SER A 220 11.75 2.41 -8.38
N ASP A 221 12.83 3.08 -8.78
CA ASP A 221 12.84 3.95 -9.95
C ASP A 221 12.71 3.18 -11.27
N GLU A 222 13.26 1.97 -11.35
CA GLU A 222 13.14 1.07 -12.50
C GLU A 222 11.71 0.53 -12.64
N ALA A 223 11.11 0.11 -11.52
CA ALA A 223 9.70 -0.28 -11.47
C ALA A 223 8.80 0.87 -11.93
N THR A 224 9.06 2.08 -11.43
CA THR A 224 8.29 3.29 -11.79
C THR A 224 8.46 3.66 -13.26
N ALA A 225 9.66 3.51 -13.83
CA ALA A 225 9.92 3.76 -15.24
C ALA A 225 9.13 2.84 -16.17
N VAL A 226 9.07 1.54 -15.85
CA VAL A 226 8.26 0.58 -16.60
C VAL A 226 6.77 0.85 -16.43
N TYR A 227 6.32 1.22 -15.23
CA TYR A 227 4.92 1.59 -15.01
C TYR A 227 4.52 2.84 -15.81
N PHE A 228 5.37 3.87 -15.82
CA PHE A 228 5.18 5.06 -16.65
C PHE A 228 5.08 4.70 -18.14
N HIS A 229 6.03 3.90 -18.64
CA HIS A 229 6.01 3.45 -20.04
C HIS A 229 4.73 2.70 -20.35
N HIS A 230 4.31 1.77 -19.50
CA HIS A 230 3.07 1.02 -19.67
C HIS A 230 1.84 1.95 -19.79
N LEU A 231 1.70 2.92 -18.89
CA LEU A 231 0.57 3.87 -18.91
C LEU A 231 0.62 4.81 -20.12
N GLN A 232 1.82 5.23 -20.53
CA GLN A 232 2.01 6.24 -21.57
C GLN A 232 2.31 5.65 -22.94
N TYR A 233 2.36 4.32 -23.08
CA TYR A 233 2.81 3.60 -24.27
C TYR A 233 2.26 4.21 -25.57
N ARG A 234 0.93 4.38 -25.66
CA ARG A 234 0.27 4.92 -26.87
C ARG A 234 0.59 6.39 -27.17
N SER A 235 1.02 7.15 -26.17
CA SER A 235 1.43 8.55 -26.31
C SER A 235 2.92 8.71 -26.56
N LEU A 236 3.71 7.65 -26.39
CA LEU A 236 5.13 7.66 -26.66
C LEU A 236 5.41 7.57 -28.16
N PRO A 237 6.52 8.15 -28.64
CA PRO A 237 6.92 8.08 -30.05
C PRO A 237 7.35 6.67 -30.44
N THR A 238 7.16 6.32 -31.71
CA THR A 238 7.39 4.98 -32.27
C THR A 238 8.85 4.69 -32.66
N THR A 239 9.66 5.70 -33.00
CA THR A 239 10.99 5.52 -33.63
C THR A 239 12.18 5.58 -32.66
N HIS A 240 13.23 4.81 -32.99
CA HIS A 240 14.52 4.73 -32.28
C HIS A 240 15.45 5.95 -32.49
N ASP A 241 15.28 6.72 -33.57
CA ASP A 241 16.20 7.80 -33.92
C ASP A 241 15.71 9.16 -33.39
N GLY A 242 16.34 9.65 -32.31
CA GLY A 242 16.34 11.06 -31.89
C GLY A 242 15.07 11.63 -31.26
N ALA A 243 14.01 10.82 -31.07
CA ALA A 243 12.69 11.30 -30.63
C ALA A 243 12.25 10.82 -29.23
N ALA A 244 13.09 10.11 -28.47
CA ALA A 244 12.72 9.62 -27.14
C ALA A 244 12.36 10.78 -26.19
N VAL A 245 11.29 10.61 -25.42
CA VAL A 245 10.81 11.65 -24.50
C VAL A 245 11.67 11.63 -23.24
N PRO A 246 12.35 12.74 -22.89
CA PRO A 246 13.03 12.85 -21.62
C PRO A 246 12.01 12.97 -20.48
N VAL A 247 12.06 12.04 -19.53
CA VAL A 247 11.17 11.99 -18.37
C VAL A 247 12.03 11.95 -17.11
N VAL A 248 11.75 12.84 -16.18
CA VAL A 248 12.35 12.86 -14.85
C VAL A 248 11.34 12.30 -13.87
N LEU A 249 11.65 11.15 -13.27
CA LEU A 249 10.85 10.52 -12.23
C LEU A 249 11.43 10.93 -10.87
N ILE A 250 10.60 11.49 -10.00
CA ILE A 250 11.02 11.94 -8.66
C ILE A 250 10.18 11.22 -7.62
N ASP A 251 10.81 10.39 -6.80
CA ASP A 251 10.21 9.80 -5.61
C ASP A 251 10.73 10.53 -4.36
N ILE A 252 9.85 11.24 -3.66
CA ILE A 252 10.17 11.76 -2.32
C ILE A 252 9.41 10.90 -1.31
N GLY A 253 10.08 9.87 -0.81
CA GLY A 253 9.53 8.92 0.15
C GLY A 253 9.58 9.40 1.61
N GLN A 254 9.32 8.46 2.52
CA GLN A 254 9.43 8.70 3.96
C GLN A 254 10.90 8.74 4.40
N SER A 255 11.73 7.76 4.03
CA SER A 255 13.13 7.67 4.48
C SER A 255 14.17 7.92 3.38
N CYS A 256 13.77 7.84 2.10
CA CYS A 256 14.67 8.01 0.97
C CYS A 256 14.00 8.89 -0.10
N SER A 257 14.80 9.64 -0.83
CA SER A 257 14.39 10.40 -2.01
C SER A 257 15.23 9.97 -3.21
N VAL A 258 14.60 9.76 -4.36
CA VAL A 258 15.24 9.31 -5.60
C VAL A 258 14.79 10.22 -6.74
N ALA A 259 15.71 10.57 -7.63
CA ALA A 259 15.38 11.20 -8.89
C ALA A 259 16.10 10.45 -10.02
N SER A 260 15.36 9.98 -11.02
CA SER A 260 15.90 9.29 -12.18
C SER A 260 15.51 9.99 -13.47
N LEU A 261 16.47 10.05 -14.41
CA LEU A 261 16.23 10.51 -15.77
C LEU A 261 16.11 9.30 -16.68
N ILE A 262 14.97 9.18 -17.35
CA ILE A 262 14.74 8.18 -18.38
C ILE A 262 14.47 8.81 -19.74
N LEU A 263 14.82 8.10 -20.80
CA LEU A 263 14.39 8.38 -22.17
C LEU A 263 13.42 7.28 -22.60
N ALA A 264 12.20 7.66 -22.97
CA ALA A 264 11.13 6.70 -23.28
C ALA A 264 10.62 6.84 -24.72
N SER A 265 10.49 5.71 -25.40
CA SER A 265 9.76 5.50 -26.67
C SER A 265 8.86 4.26 -26.53
N GLN A 266 8.05 3.94 -27.55
CA GLN A 266 7.23 2.72 -27.52
C GLN A 266 8.10 1.46 -27.41
N SER A 267 9.23 1.41 -28.12
CA SER A 267 10.09 0.23 -28.18
C SER A 267 11.17 0.18 -27.09
N ARG A 268 11.50 1.30 -26.44
CA ARG A 268 12.68 1.40 -25.57
C ARG A 268 12.45 2.31 -24.37
N VAL A 269 12.96 1.88 -23.21
CA VAL A 269 13.13 2.71 -22.01
C VAL A 269 14.59 2.66 -21.58
N GLU A 270 15.25 3.80 -21.61
CA GLU A 270 16.64 3.95 -21.20
C GLU A 270 16.73 4.75 -19.91
N LYS A 271 17.39 4.19 -18.89
CA LYS A 271 17.76 4.87 -17.65
C LYS A 271 19.12 5.53 -17.85
N VAL A 272 19.12 6.86 -17.91
CA VAL A 272 20.31 7.69 -18.21
C VAL A 272 21.10 8.00 -16.95
N ASP A 273 20.42 8.44 -15.90
CA ASP A 273 21.04 8.74 -14.61
C ASP A 273 20.04 8.53 -13.46
N CYS A 274 20.56 8.29 -12.27
CA CYS A 274 19.78 8.13 -11.06
C CYS A 274 20.55 8.70 -9.87
N GLN A 275 19.97 9.73 -9.25
CA GLN A 275 20.50 10.35 -8.04
C GLN A 275 19.65 9.91 -6.85
N THR A 276 20.32 9.54 -5.76
CA THR A 276 19.64 9.08 -4.55
C THR A 276 20.10 9.87 -3.33
N LEU A 277 19.15 10.24 -2.50
CA LEU A 277 19.34 10.86 -1.21
C LEU A 277 18.81 9.92 -0.12
N ARG A 278 19.67 9.54 0.83
CA ARG A 278 19.30 8.76 2.03
C ARG A 278 18.62 9.62 3.09
N MET A 279 17.73 10.49 2.64
CA MET A 279 16.88 11.35 3.46
C MET A 279 15.52 11.44 2.78
N GLY A 280 14.45 11.35 3.55
CA GLY A 280 13.09 11.56 3.08
C GLY A 280 12.32 12.52 3.98
N SER A 281 11.00 12.54 3.81
CA SER A 281 10.12 13.43 4.58
C SER A 281 10.06 13.14 6.07
N GLU A 282 10.67 12.04 6.56
CA GLU A 282 10.86 11.78 7.99
C GLU A 282 11.83 12.75 8.66
N TYR A 283 12.72 13.38 7.89
CA TYR A 283 13.60 14.43 8.40
C TYR A 283 12.77 15.60 8.92
N ILE A 284 11.69 15.95 8.21
CA ILE A 284 10.73 16.98 8.64
C ILE A 284 10.00 16.54 9.90
N ASP A 285 9.61 15.26 10.00
CA ASP A 285 8.98 14.71 11.21
C ASP A 285 9.91 14.87 12.43
N ALA A 286 11.20 14.56 12.25
CA ALA A 286 12.21 14.68 13.30
C ALA A 286 12.41 16.13 13.77
N LEU A 287 12.42 17.08 12.83
CA LEU A 287 12.52 18.51 13.14
C LEU A 287 11.32 18.99 13.96
N LEU A 288 10.11 18.60 13.57
CA LEU A 288 8.89 18.90 14.33
C LEU A 288 8.93 18.27 15.73
N CYS A 289 9.38 17.02 15.85
CA CYS A 289 9.60 16.39 17.16
C CYS A 289 10.59 17.18 18.01
N SER A 290 11.71 17.61 17.44
CA SER A 290 12.72 18.41 18.14
C SER A 290 12.12 19.73 18.66
N HIS A 291 11.32 20.41 17.84
CA HIS A 291 10.59 21.60 18.25
C HIS A 291 9.64 21.32 19.43
N VAL A 292 8.85 20.25 19.36
CA VAL A 292 7.95 19.84 20.45
C VAL A 292 8.71 19.53 21.74
N TYR A 293 9.86 18.86 21.66
CA TYR A 293 10.73 18.64 22.83
C TYR A 293 11.26 19.95 23.41
N GLY A 294 11.64 20.92 22.57
CA GLY A 294 12.05 22.25 23.01
C GLY A 294 10.93 22.98 23.78
N GLU A 295 9.68 22.87 23.32
CA GLU A 295 8.52 23.44 24.02
C GLU A 295 8.17 22.69 25.31
N LEU A 296 8.36 21.36 25.34
CA LEU A 296 8.26 20.55 26.56
C LEU A 296 9.28 21.01 27.61
N ASP A 297 10.54 21.23 27.21
CA ASP A 297 11.59 21.70 28.10
C ASP A 297 11.27 23.10 28.66
N LYS A 298 10.71 24.00 27.84
CA LYS A 298 10.27 25.33 28.30
C LYS A 298 9.11 25.26 29.28
N LYS A 299 8.12 24.40 29.02
CA LYS A 299 6.88 24.31 29.83
C LYS A 299 7.07 23.54 31.15
N PHE A 300 7.85 22.46 31.12
CA PHE A 300 7.96 21.52 32.24
C PHE A 300 9.38 21.41 32.83
N GLY A 301 10.39 22.03 32.22
CA GLY A 301 11.77 22.06 32.74
C GLY A 301 12.31 20.66 33.02
N ALA A 302 12.83 20.44 34.23
CA ALA A 302 13.40 19.16 34.65
C ALA A 302 12.41 17.98 34.56
N ALA A 303 11.10 18.22 34.61
CA ALA A 303 10.09 17.16 34.46
C ALA A 303 9.97 16.63 33.01
N ALA A 304 10.44 17.39 32.01
CA ALA A 304 10.49 16.93 30.62
C ALA A 304 11.72 16.03 30.33
N ALA A 305 12.80 16.16 31.10
CA ALA A 305 14.04 15.43 30.88
C ALA A 305 13.85 13.90 30.76
N PRO A 306 13.07 13.21 31.62
CA PRO A 306 12.90 11.76 31.50
C PRO A 306 11.91 11.32 30.40
N LEU A 307 11.39 12.23 29.56
CA LEU A 307 10.68 11.91 28.31
C LEU A 307 11.67 11.67 27.15
N ARG A 308 12.88 12.22 27.24
CA ARG A 308 13.93 11.98 26.26
C ARG A 308 14.47 10.56 26.47
N GLY A 309 14.40 9.74 25.41
CA GLY A 309 14.75 8.32 25.46
C GLY A 309 13.60 7.39 25.89
N ASP A 310 12.43 7.93 26.30
CA ASP A 310 11.23 7.11 26.47
C ASP A 310 10.58 6.83 25.11
N VAL A 311 10.64 5.56 24.69
CA VAL A 311 10.15 5.13 23.37
C VAL A 311 8.64 5.37 23.23
N LYS A 312 7.87 5.20 24.30
CA LYS A 312 6.41 5.38 24.28
C LYS A 312 6.04 6.84 24.04
N SER A 313 6.63 7.76 24.80
CA SER A 313 6.43 9.21 24.62
C SER A 313 6.89 9.67 23.25
N PHE A 314 8.05 9.21 22.79
CA PHE A 314 8.55 9.53 21.45
C PHE A 314 7.57 9.09 20.35
N ARG A 315 7.04 7.87 20.41
CA ARG A 315 6.06 7.37 19.41
C ARG A 315 4.76 8.17 19.41
N LYS A 316 4.28 8.61 20.59
CA LYS A 316 3.14 9.53 20.68
C LYS A 316 3.45 10.87 19.99
N ILE A 317 4.58 11.49 20.32
CA ILE A 317 5.01 12.78 19.74
C ILE A 317 5.17 12.66 18.22
N LEU A 318 5.89 11.64 17.74
CA LEU A 318 6.15 11.41 16.32
C LEU A 318 4.86 11.24 15.52
N ARG A 319 3.89 10.49 16.05
CA ARG A 319 2.59 10.29 15.40
C ARG A 319 1.84 11.62 15.23
N GLU A 320 1.79 12.45 16.26
CA GLU A 320 1.10 13.74 16.15
C GLU A 320 1.87 14.76 15.30
N CYS A 321 3.22 14.71 15.28
CA CYS A 321 4.04 15.51 14.38
C CYS A 321 3.84 15.14 12.90
N ARG A 322 3.72 13.84 12.57
CA ARG A 322 3.39 13.38 11.21
C ARG A 322 2.06 13.92 10.73
N LYS A 323 1.02 13.83 11.57
CA LYS A 323 -0.30 14.44 11.26
C LYS A 323 -0.19 15.95 11.05
N ALA A 324 0.56 16.63 11.92
CA ALA A 324 0.77 18.07 11.78
C ALA A 324 1.46 18.41 10.44
N LYS A 325 2.50 17.68 10.03
CA LYS A 325 3.16 17.84 8.72
C LYS A 325 2.18 17.69 7.55
N GLU A 326 1.32 16.67 7.59
CA GLU A 326 0.30 16.46 6.55
C GLU A 326 -0.68 17.64 6.47
N VAL A 327 -1.14 18.14 7.61
CA VAL A 327 -2.04 19.31 7.69
C VAL A 327 -1.34 20.59 7.19
N LEU A 328 -0.07 20.79 7.52
CA LEU A 328 0.75 21.93 7.08
C LEU A 328 1.00 21.94 5.55
N SER A 329 0.85 20.81 4.88
CA SER A 329 0.88 20.74 3.40
C SER A 329 -0.31 21.47 2.75
N THR A 330 -1.36 21.79 3.50
CA THR A 330 -2.57 22.47 2.98
C THR A 330 -2.95 23.73 3.74
N THR A 331 -2.47 23.89 4.97
CA THR A 331 -2.78 25.01 5.87
C THR A 331 -1.49 25.65 6.41
N ASP A 332 -1.55 26.92 6.83
CA ASP A 332 -0.35 27.65 7.24
C ASP A 332 0.02 27.43 8.71
N GLU A 333 -0.92 26.96 9.53
CA GLU A 333 -0.74 26.71 10.97
C GLU A 333 -1.58 25.51 11.40
N THR A 334 -1.06 24.73 12.35
CA THR A 334 -1.80 23.68 13.06
C THR A 334 -1.27 23.53 14.48
N ARG A 335 -1.80 22.58 15.23
CA ARG A 335 -1.38 22.30 16.61
C ARG A 335 -1.06 20.83 16.80
N VAL A 336 0.08 20.55 17.42
CA VAL A 336 0.42 19.22 17.96
C VAL A 336 -0.19 19.13 19.35
N GLN A 337 -1.17 18.25 19.53
CA GLN A 337 -1.87 18.03 20.79
C GLN A 337 -1.55 16.63 21.33
N LEU A 338 -1.02 16.58 22.55
CA LEU A 338 -0.63 15.35 23.22
C LEU A 338 -1.29 15.32 24.58
N GLU A 339 -2.14 14.32 24.78
CA GLU A 339 -2.81 14.03 26.05
C GLU A 339 -2.11 12.87 26.77
N GLY A 340 -1.95 13.03 28.08
CA GLY A 340 -1.37 12.02 28.97
C GLY A 340 -0.02 11.50 28.46
N LEU A 341 0.90 12.40 28.11
CA LEU A 341 2.22 12.01 27.60
C LEU A 341 2.96 11.15 28.63
N ARG A 342 2.94 11.59 29.89
CA ARG A 342 3.36 10.84 31.08
C ARG A 342 2.57 11.33 32.29
N GLY A 343 1.79 10.45 32.93
CA GLY A 343 0.81 10.88 33.94
C GLY A 343 -0.17 11.88 33.31
N ASP A 344 -0.44 12.98 34.00
CA ASP A 344 -1.37 14.03 33.56
C ASP A 344 -0.68 15.18 32.78
N MET A 345 0.44 14.87 32.12
CA MET A 345 1.16 15.87 31.31
C MET A 345 0.52 16.04 29.93
N ASP A 346 -0.22 17.13 29.79
CA ASP A 346 -0.81 17.55 28.51
C ASP A 346 -0.02 18.71 27.89
N ILE A 347 0.23 18.62 26.58
CA ILE A 347 0.85 19.70 25.82
C ILE A 347 0.09 19.98 24.53
N THR A 348 -0.03 21.27 24.22
CA THR A 348 -0.47 21.79 22.93
C THR A 348 0.60 22.73 22.43
N VAL A 349 1.22 22.39 21.30
CA VAL A 349 2.24 23.19 20.63
C VAL A 349 1.67 23.70 19.33
N SER A 350 1.70 25.02 19.09
CA SER A 350 1.38 25.57 17.77
C SER A 350 2.60 25.41 16.85
N VAL A 351 2.35 24.97 15.63
CA VAL A 351 3.37 24.80 14.59
C VAL A 351 2.89 25.47 13.30
N THR A 352 3.77 26.21 12.64
CA THR A 352 3.46 26.92 11.39
C THR A 352 4.24 26.33 10.23
N ARG A 353 3.73 26.52 9.00
CA ARG A 353 4.42 26.11 7.78
C ARG A 353 5.76 26.84 7.66
N ALA A 354 5.79 28.15 7.92
CA ALA A 354 7.02 28.95 7.84
C ALA A 354 8.13 28.39 8.75
N MET A 355 7.79 28.04 10.00
CA MET A 355 8.74 27.42 10.94
C MET A 355 9.23 26.05 10.43
N MET A 356 8.32 25.23 9.91
CA MET A 356 8.68 23.92 9.34
C MET A 356 9.61 24.08 8.14
N GLU A 357 9.35 25.03 7.25
CA GLU A 357 10.14 25.29 6.05
C GLU A 357 11.54 25.82 6.38
N GLU A 358 11.64 26.73 7.35
CA GLU A 358 12.92 27.22 7.87
C GLU A 358 13.75 26.09 8.47
N ALA A 359 13.14 25.25 9.31
CA ALA A 359 13.81 24.11 9.92
C ALA A 359 14.23 23.05 8.88
N ALA A 360 13.44 22.88 7.81
CA ALA A 360 13.69 21.90 6.76
C ALA A 360 14.74 22.35 5.73
N LEU A 361 15.34 23.53 5.87
CA LEU A 361 16.29 24.09 4.90
C LEU A 361 17.45 23.14 4.53
N PRO A 362 18.11 22.42 5.46
CA PRO A 362 19.16 21.46 5.11
C PRO A 362 18.65 20.32 4.21
N PHE A 363 17.46 19.79 4.49
CA PHE A 363 16.83 18.77 3.66
C PHE A 363 16.47 19.32 2.28
N LEU A 364 15.91 20.54 2.21
CA LEU A 364 15.58 21.19 0.94
C LEU A 364 16.83 21.48 0.09
N GLN A 365 17.95 21.85 0.71
CA GLN A 365 19.22 22.04 0.02
C GLN A 365 19.73 20.72 -0.58
N ALA A 366 19.66 19.62 0.17
CA ALA A 366 20.05 18.30 -0.31
C ALA A 366 19.15 17.82 -1.47
N VAL A 367 17.83 18.03 -1.36
CA VAL A 367 16.88 17.74 -2.45
C VAL A 367 17.21 18.58 -3.69
N ARG A 368 17.45 19.89 -3.55
CA ARG A 368 17.82 20.77 -4.67
C ARG A 368 19.10 20.32 -5.36
N ALA A 369 20.12 19.90 -4.59
CA ALA A 369 21.37 19.39 -5.16
C ALA A 369 21.12 18.11 -5.98
N MET A 370 20.36 17.15 -5.45
CA MET A 370 19.96 15.92 -6.15
C MET A 370 19.23 16.22 -7.46
N LEU A 371 18.25 17.12 -7.44
CA LEU A 371 17.47 17.49 -8.62
C LEU A 371 18.31 18.28 -9.65
N THR A 372 19.23 19.13 -9.18
CA THR A 372 20.13 19.89 -10.06
C THR A 372 21.08 18.95 -10.80
N ALA A 373 21.64 17.96 -10.11
CA ALA A 373 22.49 16.95 -10.74
C ALA A 373 21.75 16.20 -11.87
N ILE A 374 20.47 15.83 -11.66
CA ILE A 374 19.64 15.24 -12.73
C ILE A 374 19.39 16.22 -13.87
N LYS A 375 19.09 17.49 -13.56
CA LYS A 375 18.85 18.53 -14.58
C LYS A 375 20.07 18.73 -15.47
N GLU A 376 21.28 18.67 -14.93
CA GLU A 376 22.54 18.78 -15.67
C GLU A 376 22.78 17.62 -16.65
N ARG A 377 22.11 16.48 -16.44
CA ARG A 377 22.17 15.30 -17.33
C ARG A 377 21.13 15.31 -18.45
N LEU A 378 20.24 16.30 -18.49
CA LEU A 378 19.24 16.38 -19.55
C LEU A 378 19.90 16.49 -20.92
N PRO A 379 19.38 15.79 -21.96
CA PRO A 379 19.93 15.88 -23.30
C PRO A 379 19.91 17.33 -23.80
N THR A 380 21.04 17.86 -24.24
CA THR A 380 21.06 19.15 -24.95
C THR A 380 20.61 18.92 -26.39
N PRO A 381 19.72 19.75 -26.94
CA PRO A 381 19.35 19.64 -28.35
C PRO A 381 20.60 19.86 -29.22
N ASN A 382 20.97 18.87 -30.03
CA ASN A 382 21.94 19.09 -31.10
C ASN A 382 21.26 20.01 -32.11
N GLY A 383 21.71 21.27 -32.18
CA GLY A 383 21.24 22.21 -33.20
C GLY A 383 21.67 21.77 -34.60
N PRO A 384 20.97 22.21 -35.66
CA PRO A 384 21.52 22.19 -37.01
C PRO A 384 22.90 22.89 -37.02
N GLU A 385 23.82 22.45 -37.88
CA GLU A 385 25.14 23.10 -38.06
C GLU A 385 25.04 24.60 -38.40
N ASP A 386 23.85 25.06 -38.76
CA ASP A 386 23.50 26.41 -39.21
C ASP A 386 23.30 27.43 -38.06
N GLY A 387 23.45 27.01 -36.79
CA GLY A 387 23.45 27.92 -35.64
C GLY A 387 22.08 28.48 -35.23
N THR A 388 20.97 27.95 -35.77
CA THR A 388 19.62 28.29 -35.30
C THR A 388 19.35 27.64 -33.94
N PRO A 389 18.97 28.40 -32.89
CA PRO A 389 18.65 27.84 -31.58
C PRO A 389 17.38 26.99 -31.66
N VAL A 390 17.52 25.67 -31.47
CA VAL A 390 16.38 24.76 -31.29
C VAL A 390 15.90 24.90 -29.85
N ALA A 391 14.60 25.10 -29.65
CA ALA A 391 14.01 25.10 -28.31
C ALA A 391 14.31 23.76 -27.63
N ALA A 392 14.98 23.79 -26.48
CA ALA A 392 15.23 22.58 -25.70
C ALA A 392 13.90 21.90 -25.37
N VAL A 393 13.78 20.61 -25.68
CA VAL A 393 12.60 19.82 -25.31
C VAL A 393 12.57 19.76 -23.79
N ALA A 394 11.62 20.47 -23.18
CA ALA A 394 11.46 20.46 -21.74
C ALA A 394 11.15 19.03 -21.27
N PRO A 395 11.83 18.53 -20.22
CA PRO A 395 11.55 17.19 -19.70
C PRO A 395 10.15 17.13 -19.11
N ARG A 396 9.52 15.97 -19.24
CA ARG A 396 8.33 15.65 -18.47
C ARG A 396 8.75 15.28 -17.06
N VAL A 397 8.29 16.01 -16.05
CA VAL A 397 8.63 15.74 -14.65
C VAL A 397 7.44 15.07 -13.98
N GLU A 398 7.58 13.82 -13.54
CA GLU A 398 6.55 13.07 -12.82
C GLU A 398 6.98 12.82 -11.38
N VAL A 399 6.06 12.99 -10.43
CA VAL A 399 6.34 12.84 -9.00
C VAL A 399 5.55 11.69 -8.38
N ILE A 400 6.21 10.91 -7.54
CA ILE A 400 5.60 9.86 -6.70
C ILE A 400 6.12 9.99 -5.25
N GLY A 401 5.57 9.18 -4.34
CA GLY A 401 5.90 9.23 -2.92
C GLY A 401 5.00 10.15 -2.11
N GLY A 402 5.11 10.08 -0.79
CA GLY A 402 4.30 10.91 0.12
C GLY A 402 4.84 12.32 0.32
N GLY A 403 6.17 12.45 0.33
CA GLY A 403 6.88 13.63 0.78
C GLY A 403 6.85 14.80 -0.21
N TRP A 404 6.67 14.55 -1.51
CA TRP A 404 6.66 15.61 -2.53
C TRP A 404 5.51 16.60 -2.32
N ARG A 405 4.41 16.15 -1.71
CA ARG A 405 3.21 16.96 -1.41
C ARG A 405 3.48 18.08 -0.39
N THR A 406 4.60 18.01 0.32
CA THR A 406 5.05 19.09 1.18
C THR A 406 5.33 20.31 0.30
N VAL A 407 4.69 21.44 0.58
CA VAL A 407 4.69 22.64 -0.28
C VAL A 407 6.11 23.07 -0.66
N CYS A 408 7.02 23.20 0.31
CA CYS A 408 8.40 23.57 0.04
C CYS A 408 9.19 22.60 -0.85
N VAL A 409 8.85 21.30 -0.82
CA VAL A 409 9.45 20.29 -1.71
C VAL A 409 8.90 20.43 -3.13
N THR A 410 7.57 20.61 -3.28
CA THR A 410 6.95 20.89 -4.59
C THR A 410 7.55 22.15 -5.22
N GLU A 411 7.72 23.22 -4.44
CA GLU A 411 8.32 24.47 -4.93
C GLU A 411 9.80 24.28 -5.32
N ALA A 412 10.58 23.51 -4.56
CA ALA A 412 11.95 23.18 -4.94
C ALA A 412 12.02 22.43 -6.28
N ILE A 413 11.11 21.48 -6.53
CA ILE A 413 11.03 20.76 -7.81
C ILE A 413 10.70 21.74 -8.96
N ARG A 414 9.70 22.61 -8.76
CA ARG A 414 9.28 23.62 -9.75
C ARG A 414 10.40 24.58 -10.09
N GLU A 415 11.09 25.09 -9.09
CA GLU A 415 12.19 26.03 -9.27
C GLU A 415 13.37 25.40 -10.00
N VAL A 416 13.79 24.19 -9.60
CA VAL A 416 14.92 23.50 -10.25
C VAL A 416 14.62 23.25 -11.72
N PHE A 417 13.46 22.69 -12.07
CA PHE A 417 13.14 22.38 -13.47
C PHE A 417 12.54 23.55 -14.27
N GLY A 418 12.23 24.68 -13.62
CA GLY A 418 11.60 25.84 -14.28
C GLY A 418 10.19 25.56 -14.78
N ILE A 419 9.43 24.71 -14.06
CA ILE A 419 8.08 24.27 -14.45
C ILE A 419 7.01 24.87 -13.53
N THR A 420 5.81 25.11 -14.08
CA THR A 420 4.68 25.65 -13.29
C THR A 420 3.90 24.56 -12.57
N ARG A 421 3.90 23.33 -13.09
CA ARG A 421 3.18 22.19 -12.54
C ARG A 421 4.02 20.93 -12.67
N VAL A 422 3.99 20.10 -11.63
CA VAL A 422 4.54 18.75 -11.64
C VAL A 422 3.54 17.78 -12.26
N GLY A 423 4.02 16.76 -12.96
CA GLY A 423 3.22 15.67 -13.48
C GLY A 423 2.80 14.72 -12.36
N VAL A 424 1.53 14.34 -12.37
CA VAL A 424 0.90 13.44 -11.39
C VAL A 424 0.11 12.34 -12.10
N SER A 425 0.59 11.94 -13.28
CA SER A 425 -0.06 10.88 -14.07
C SER A 425 0.15 9.50 -13.45
N LEU A 426 1.18 9.36 -12.62
CA LEU A 426 1.49 8.19 -11.83
C LEU A 426 0.79 8.28 -10.47
N ASP A 427 0.18 7.19 -10.02
CA ASP A 427 -0.37 7.14 -8.67
C ASP A 427 0.80 7.17 -7.67
N ALA A 428 0.87 8.23 -6.86
CA ALA A 428 1.98 8.46 -5.94
C ALA A 428 2.18 7.35 -4.90
N ASN A 429 1.19 6.47 -4.70
CA ASN A 429 1.22 5.39 -3.73
C ASN A 429 1.32 4.01 -4.39
N LEU A 430 0.72 3.80 -5.57
CA LEU A 430 0.60 2.47 -6.18
C LEU A 430 1.67 2.15 -7.24
N SER A 431 2.25 3.19 -7.86
CA SER A 431 3.09 3.06 -9.06
C SER A 431 4.27 2.11 -8.90
N VAL A 432 4.90 2.08 -7.73
CA VAL A 432 6.05 1.21 -7.47
C VAL A 432 5.63 -0.26 -7.43
N ALA A 433 4.56 -0.60 -6.70
CA ALA A 433 4.08 -1.98 -6.60
C ALA A 433 3.57 -2.49 -7.95
N GLU A 434 2.75 -1.70 -8.65
CA GLU A 434 2.22 -2.05 -9.97
C GLU A 434 3.34 -2.14 -11.01
N GLY A 435 4.29 -1.20 -10.98
CA GLY A 435 5.50 -1.22 -11.79
C GLY A 435 6.36 -2.45 -11.55
N SER A 436 6.50 -2.90 -10.30
CA SER A 436 7.24 -4.12 -9.98
C SER A 436 6.58 -5.37 -10.54
N ALA A 437 5.24 -5.46 -10.51
CA ALA A 437 4.50 -6.57 -11.10
C ALA A 437 4.69 -6.60 -12.63
N ILE A 438 4.64 -5.44 -13.29
CA ILE A 438 4.89 -5.32 -14.73
C ILE A 438 6.35 -5.62 -15.07
N LEU A 439 7.31 -5.11 -14.30
CA LEU A 439 8.73 -5.33 -14.52
C LEU A 439 9.09 -6.82 -14.40
N ALA A 440 8.45 -7.54 -13.48
CA ALA A 440 8.57 -8.99 -13.38
C ALA A 440 8.10 -9.69 -14.68
N GLU A 441 7.01 -9.20 -15.27
CA GLU A 441 6.46 -9.73 -16.52
C GLU A 441 7.36 -9.42 -17.73
N VAL A 442 7.84 -8.18 -17.85
CA VAL A 442 8.83 -7.78 -18.88
C VAL A 442 10.07 -8.68 -18.81
N ARG A 443 10.57 -8.94 -17.61
CA ARG A 443 11.72 -9.83 -17.39
C ARG A 443 11.42 -11.27 -17.78
N ARG A 444 10.21 -11.77 -17.48
CA ARG A 444 9.75 -13.11 -17.85
C ARG A 444 9.73 -13.28 -19.37
N LEU A 445 9.14 -12.32 -20.10
CA LEU A 445 9.07 -12.33 -21.56
C LEU A 445 10.46 -12.24 -22.21
N THR A 446 11.33 -11.36 -21.69
CA THR A 446 12.70 -11.20 -22.19
C THR A 446 13.54 -12.48 -22.05
N ARG A 447 13.29 -13.30 -21.03
CA ARG A 447 13.95 -14.61 -20.85
C ARG A 447 13.42 -15.65 -21.83
N ALA A 448 12.11 -15.69 -22.07
CA ALA A 448 11.48 -16.64 -22.98
C ALA A 448 11.99 -16.48 -24.43
N THR A 449 12.16 -15.25 -24.91
CA THR A 449 12.69 -14.96 -26.26
C THR A 449 14.14 -15.38 -26.49
N ARG A 450 14.89 -15.79 -25.46
CA ARG A 450 16.29 -16.25 -25.57
C ARG A 450 16.45 -17.77 -25.61
N GLN A 451 15.40 -18.56 -25.38
CA GLN A 451 15.46 -20.03 -25.45
C GLN A 451 14.87 -20.54 -26.78
N PRO A 452 15.64 -21.28 -27.60
CA PRO A 452 15.21 -21.67 -28.95
C PRO A 452 14.12 -22.77 -28.99
N GLN A 453 13.74 -23.36 -27.86
CA GLN A 453 12.73 -24.44 -27.80
C GLN A 453 11.30 -23.93 -27.57
N ASP A 454 11.13 -22.65 -27.19
CA ASP A 454 9.83 -22.10 -26.79
C ASP A 454 9.21 -21.15 -27.84
N GLU A 455 9.78 -21.06 -29.05
CA GLU A 455 9.28 -20.18 -30.12
C GLU A 455 7.81 -20.46 -30.47
N GLU A 456 7.36 -21.71 -30.37
CA GLU A 456 5.99 -22.12 -30.69
C GLU A 456 4.98 -21.76 -29.58
N GLN A 457 5.41 -21.77 -28.31
CA GLN A 457 4.60 -21.32 -27.15
C GLN A 457 4.61 -19.79 -27.00
N ALA A 458 5.76 -19.15 -27.27
CA ALA A 458 5.91 -17.70 -27.32
C ALA A 458 5.07 -17.09 -28.46
N ALA A 459 4.98 -17.76 -29.62
CA ALA A 459 4.13 -17.34 -30.73
C ALA A 459 2.62 -17.42 -30.40
N GLN A 460 2.18 -18.40 -29.61
CA GLN A 460 0.79 -18.49 -29.14
C GLN A 460 0.46 -17.47 -28.03
N ALA A 461 1.42 -17.11 -27.18
CA ALA A 461 1.28 -16.06 -26.17
C ALA A 461 1.33 -14.63 -26.78
N ALA A 462 2.14 -14.43 -27.83
CA ALA A 462 2.25 -13.16 -28.55
C ALA A 462 1.01 -12.82 -29.40
N ALA A 463 0.18 -13.82 -29.73
CA ALA A 463 -1.01 -13.65 -30.56
C ALA A 463 -2.22 -13.00 -29.83
N ALA A 464 -2.09 -12.59 -28.56
CA ALA A 464 -3.20 -12.08 -27.79
C ALA A 464 -2.86 -10.78 -27.04
N SER A 465 -3.52 -9.69 -27.46
CA SER A 465 -3.66 -8.40 -26.76
C SER A 465 -2.53 -7.38 -26.92
N ALA A 466 -2.91 -6.10 -27.14
CA ALA A 466 -2.03 -4.92 -27.13
C ALA A 466 -1.24 -4.72 -25.81
N VAL A 467 -1.58 -5.48 -24.75
CA VAL A 467 -0.88 -5.52 -23.47
C VAL A 467 0.48 -6.22 -23.62
N ALA A 468 0.56 -7.27 -24.44
CA ALA A 468 1.81 -7.97 -24.73
C ALA A 468 2.81 -7.06 -25.46
N GLU A 469 2.32 -6.12 -26.28
CA GLU A 469 3.17 -5.16 -27.01
C GLU A 469 3.83 -4.14 -26.07
N ALA A 470 3.10 -3.63 -25.06
CA ALA A 470 3.65 -2.69 -24.09
C ALA A 470 4.71 -3.34 -23.16
N HIS A 471 4.62 -4.64 -22.93
CA HIS A 471 5.62 -5.39 -22.14
C HIS A 471 6.80 -5.90 -22.97
N GLN A 472 6.72 -5.80 -24.31
CA GLN A 472 7.82 -6.06 -25.25
C GLN A 472 8.66 -4.80 -25.46
N VAL A 473 9.32 -4.36 -24.39
CA VAL A 473 10.13 -3.14 -24.36
C VAL A 473 11.60 -3.46 -24.11
N GLU A 474 12.48 -2.79 -24.85
CA GLU A 474 13.91 -2.84 -24.61
C GLU A 474 14.27 -1.95 -23.42
N LEU A 475 14.80 -2.54 -22.36
CA LEU A 475 15.27 -1.79 -21.19
C LEU A 475 16.81 -1.62 -21.24
N ILE A 476 17.28 -0.38 -21.17
CA ILE A 476 18.72 -0.04 -21.22
C ILE A 476 19.13 0.73 -19.96
N GLY A 477 20.27 0.37 -19.37
CA GLY A 477 20.75 0.98 -18.12
C GLY A 477 20.01 0.51 -16.86
N PHE A 478 19.21 -0.55 -16.98
CA PHE A 478 18.47 -1.15 -15.86
C PHE A 478 19.35 -2.20 -15.16
N GLU A 479 19.58 -2.02 -13.86
CA GLU A 479 20.46 -2.86 -13.07
C GLU A 479 19.90 -4.28 -12.91
N ILE A 480 18.57 -4.42 -12.87
CA ILE A 480 17.89 -5.72 -12.90
C ILE A 480 18.26 -6.60 -14.12
N LEU A 481 18.68 -6.01 -15.24
CA LEU A 481 19.12 -6.73 -16.42
C LEU A 481 20.63 -6.97 -16.48
N ASP A 482 21.42 -6.26 -15.68
CA ASP A 482 22.87 -6.48 -15.58
C ASP A 482 23.15 -7.76 -14.77
N VAL A 483 23.65 -8.78 -15.45
CA VAL A 483 23.99 -10.07 -14.84
C VAL A 483 25.10 -9.94 -13.80
N ASN A 484 25.97 -8.94 -13.94
CA ASN A 484 27.08 -8.71 -13.02
C ASN A 484 26.69 -7.83 -11.82
N SER A 485 25.49 -7.24 -11.83
CA SER A 485 25.04 -6.40 -10.73
C SER A 485 24.91 -7.22 -9.43
N PRO A 486 25.26 -6.62 -8.28
CA PRO A 486 24.93 -7.19 -6.96
C PRO A 486 23.45 -7.52 -6.79
N ILE A 487 22.55 -6.79 -7.47
CA ILE A 487 21.10 -7.02 -7.42
C ILE A 487 20.72 -8.39 -7.97
N ASN A 488 21.53 -9.01 -8.83
CA ASN A 488 21.28 -10.31 -9.46
C ASN A 488 22.11 -11.45 -8.89
N ARG A 489 22.99 -11.17 -7.93
CA ARG A 489 23.87 -12.18 -7.34
C ARG A 489 23.03 -13.22 -6.58
N PRO A 490 23.19 -14.53 -6.86
CA PRO A 490 22.51 -15.58 -6.11
C PRO A 490 23.05 -15.69 -4.68
N LEU A 491 22.23 -16.22 -3.78
CA LEU A 491 22.64 -16.61 -2.43
C LEU A 491 23.82 -17.57 -2.50
N SER A 492 24.77 -17.41 -1.58
CA SER A 492 25.84 -18.39 -1.37
C SER A 492 25.30 -19.69 -0.75
N GLU A 493 26.00 -20.81 -0.93
CA GLU A 493 25.62 -22.08 -0.27
C GLU A 493 25.51 -21.94 1.26
N ALA A 494 26.40 -21.16 1.87
CA ALA A 494 26.35 -20.86 3.30
C ALA A 494 25.10 -20.07 3.69
N ALA A 495 24.69 -19.09 2.87
CA ALA A 495 23.46 -18.33 3.11
C ALA A 495 22.21 -19.18 2.93
N VAL A 496 22.18 -20.09 1.96
CA VAL A 496 21.08 -21.06 1.78
C VAL A 496 21.00 -22.02 2.97
N ALA A 497 22.14 -22.53 3.46
CA ALA A 497 22.19 -23.38 4.64
C ALA A 497 21.65 -22.66 5.89
N ALA A 498 22.04 -21.39 6.10
CA ALA A 498 21.52 -20.57 7.20
C ALA A 498 19.99 -20.39 7.11
N VAL A 499 19.45 -20.14 5.91
CA VAL A 499 18.00 -20.03 5.71
C VAL A 499 17.29 -21.34 6.02
N ALA A 500 17.87 -22.50 5.69
CA ALA A 500 17.29 -23.80 6.02
C ALA A 500 17.17 -24.02 7.54
N GLU A 501 18.16 -23.57 8.32
CA GLU A 501 18.08 -23.57 9.78
C GLU A 501 16.97 -22.63 10.28
N TRP A 502 16.85 -21.44 9.70
CA TRP A 502 15.80 -20.49 10.04
C TRP A 502 14.39 -20.98 9.69
N MET A 503 14.23 -21.79 8.65
CA MET A 503 12.94 -22.39 8.28
C MET A 503 12.41 -23.33 9.38
N ALA A 504 13.29 -24.08 10.04
CA ALA A 504 12.90 -24.94 11.15
C ALA A 504 12.43 -24.12 12.36
N MET A 505 13.15 -23.04 12.67
CA MET A 505 12.77 -22.08 13.72
C MET A 505 11.43 -21.40 13.39
N GLU A 506 11.24 -20.95 12.15
CA GLU A 506 9.99 -20.32 11.72
C GLU A 506 8.80 -21.25 11.88
N LYS A 507 8.94 -22.52 11.49
CA LYS A 507 7.89 -23.51 11.67
C LYS A 507 7.48 -23.65 13.15
N GLN A 508 8.44 -23.68 14.07
CA GLN A 508 8.16 -23.72 15.50
C GLN A 508 7.43 -22.46 15.98
N MET A 509 7.82 -21.28 15.49
CA MET A 509 7.15 -20.03 15.81
C MET A 509 5.71 -19.99 15.28
N GLU A 510 5.47 -20.49 14.06
CA GLU A 510 4.12 -20.60 13.48
C GLU A 510 3.23 -21.56 14.27
N GLU A 511 3.76 -22.69 14.73
CA GLU A 511 3.03 -23.62 15.59
C GLU A 511 2.64 -22.95 16.92
N SER A 512 3.54 -22.14 17.50
CA SER A 512 3.24 -21.38 18.72
C SER A 512 2.21 -20.27 18.47
N ASP A 513 2.32 -19.53 17.37
CA ASP A 513 1.34 -18.51 16.98
C ASP A 513 -0.05 -19.13 16.78
N ALA A 514 -0.11 -20.29 16.12
CA ALA A 514 -1.35 -21.04 15.90
C ALA A 514 -1.98 -21.47 17.22
N GLN A 515 -1.20 -22.02 18.16
CA GLN A 515 -1.70 -22.40 19.49
C GLN A 515 -2.30 -21.22 20.25
N ILE A 516 -1.64 -20.05 20.22
CA ILE A 516 -2.14 -18.84 20.88
C ILE A 516 -3.45 -18.37 20.21
N ASN A 517 -3.48 -18.31 18.88
CA ASN A 517 -4.67 -17.88 18.15
C ASN A 517 -5.85 -18.84 18.35
N GLU A 518 -5.63 -20.15 18.37
CA GLU A 518 -6.66 -21.15 18.63
C GLU A 518 -7.21 -21.06 20.06
N ARG A 519 -6.34 -20.78 21.05
CA ARG A 519 -6.77 -20.53 22.44
C ARG A 519 -7.63 -19.28 22.53
N LEU A 520 -7.19 -18.16 21.96
CA LEU A 520 -7.96 -16.91 21.94
C LEU A 520 -9.29 -17.06 21.19
N ALA A 521 -9.32 -17.85 20.12
CA ALA A 521 -10.57 -18.16 19.42
C ALA A 521 -11.55 -18.95 20.30
N ALA A 522 -11.08 -19.93 21.08
CA ALA A 522 -11.90 -20.67 22.03
C ALA A 522 -12.44 -19.76 23.15
N LEU A 523 -11.60 -18.86 23.69
CA LEU A 523 -12.01 -17.86 24.68
C LEU A 523 -13.11 -16.95 24.14
N ASN A 524 -12.91 -16.38 22.94
CA ASN A 524 -13.88 -15.54 22.27
C ASN A 524 -15.20 -16.27 21.98
N GLN A 525 -15.17 -17.57 21.68
CA GLN A 525 -16.39 -18.38 21.51
C GLN A 525 -17.18 -18.50 22.81
N LEU A 526 -16.49 -18.73 23.94
CA LEU A 526 -17.11 -18.79 25.26
C LEU A 526 -17.72 -17.44 25.66
N GLU A 527 -16.96 -16.35 25.53
CA GLU A 527 -17.45 -14.98 25.81
C GLU A 527 -18.65 -14.60 24.93
N SER A 528 -18.57 -14.90 23.62
CA SER A 528 -19.66 -14.65 22.69
C SER A 528 -20.92 -15.44 23.09
N TYR A 529 -20.77 -16.71 23.49
CA TYR A 529 -21.88 -17.53 23.95
C TYR A 529 -22.51 -16.97 25.24
N ILE A 530 -21.71 -16.50 26.20
CA ILE A 530 -22.18 -15.82 27.43
C ILE A 530 -23.04 -14.61 27.07
N LEU A 531 -22.53 -13.71 26.23
CA LEU A 531 -23.24 -12.49 25.81
C LEU A 531 -24.53 -12.79 25.03
N GLN A 532 -24.48 -13.77 24.12
CA GLN A 532 -25.66 -14.25 23.40
C GLN A 532 -26.71 -14.82 24.36
N THR A 533 -26.28 -15.59 25.36
CA THR A 533 -27.18 -16.18 26.36
C THR A 533 -27.83 -15.10 27.21
N LEU A 534 -27.09 -14.10 27.70
CA LEU A 534 -27.64 -12.98 28.46
C LEU A 534 -28.70 -12.22 27.65
N THR A 535 -28.40 -11.93 26.39
CA THR A 535 -29.34 -11.30 25.46
C THR A 535 -30.59 -12.18 25.22
N ALA A 536 -30.40 -13.50 25.14
CA ALA A 536 -31.50 -14.45 25.00
C ALA A 536 -32.41 -14.47 26.23
N VAL A 537 -31.85 -14.40 27.44
CA VAL A 537 -32.60 -14.33 28.70
C VAL A 537 -33.46 -13.07 28.79
N ASP A 538 -32.96 -11.93 28.29
CA ASP A 538 -33.76 -10.70 28.20
C ASP A 538 -35.00 -10.88 27.33
N ASN A 539 -34.84 -11.54 26.17
CA ASN A 539 -35.86 -11.65 25.15
C ASN A 539 -36.74 -12.91 25.22
N CYS A 540 -36.43 -13.88 26.09
CA CYS A 540 -37.19 -15.12 26.20
C CYS A 540 -38.53 -14.92 26.93
N ALA A 541 -39.49 -15.80 26.64
CA ALA A 541 -40.82 -15.82 27.24
C ALA A 541 -40.86 -16.60 28.58
N ALA A 542 -39.88 -16.40 29.46
CA ALA A 542 -39.80 -17.03 30.78
C ALA A 542 -40.28 -16.09 31.91
N SER A 543 -40.60 -16.65 33.08
CA SER A 543 -40.97 -15.88 34.28
C SER A 543 -39.80 -15.03 34.81
N SER A 544 -40.09 -13.96 35.55
CA SER A 544 -39.06 -13.08 36.13
C SER A 544 -38.10 -13.81 37.07
N GLU A 545 -38.61 -14.76 37.85
CA GLU A 545 -37.83 -15.60 38.76
C GLU A 545 -36.88 -16.49 37.96
N ARG A 546 -37.36 -17.14 36.90
CA ARG A 546 -36.55 -18.01 36.04
C ARG A 546 -35.45 -17.22 35.33
N LYS A 547 -35.77 -16.03 34.81
CA LYS A 547 -34.77 -15.13 34.20
C LYS A 547 -33.67 -14.75 35.19
N THR A 548 -34.00 -14.57 36.46
CA THR A 548 -33.02 -14.21 37.50
C THR A 548 -32.06 -15.38 37.77
N GLU A 549 -32.59 -16.61 37.84
CA GLU A 549 -31.78 -17.82 38.00
C GLU A 549 -30.83 -18.06 36.82
N MET A 550 -31.33 -17.88 35.59
CA MET A 550 -30.52 -17.99 34.37
C MET A 550 -29.37 -16.99 34.34
N ARG A 551 -29.64 -15.73 34.71
CA ARG A 551 -28.59 -14.69 34.80
C ARG A 551 -27.56 -15.03 35.85
N ALA A 552 -27.98 -15.43 37.04
CA ALA A 552 -27.06 -15.77 38.12
C ALA A 552 -26.07 -16.87 37.70
N TYR A 553 -26.55 -17.90 36.97
CA TYR A 553 -25.67 -18.94 36.43
C TYR A 553 -24.68 -18.38 35.39
N ILE A 554 -25.14 -17.58 34.44
CA ILE A 554 -24.26 -17.04 33.39
C ILE A 554 -23.27 -15.99 33.94
N GLU A 555 -23.65 -15.24 34.97
CA GLU A 555 -22.76 -14.32 35.69
C GLU A 555 -21.64 -15.06 36.44
N ASP A 556 -21.90 -16.28 36.95
CA ASP A 556 -20.87 -17.14 37.53
C ASP A 556 -19.88 -17.66 36.47
N VAL A 557 -20.40 -18.05 35.29
CA VAL A 557 -19.56 -18.42 34.14
C VAL A 557 -18.71 -17.24 33.65
N ASP A 558 -19.29 -16.04 33.60
CA ASP A 558 -18.56 -14.80 33.28
C ASP A 558 -17.48 -14.49 34.32
N ALA A 559 -17.74 -14.74 35.60
CA ALA A 559 -16.75 -14.60 36.65
C ALA A 559 -15.59 -15.60 36.49
N TYR A 560 -15.86 -16.84 36.06
CA TYR A 560 -14.81 -17.79 35.70
C TYR A 560 -13.93 -17.27 34.56
N VAL A 561 -14.54 -16.77 33.47
CA VAL A 561 -13.78 -16.21 32.34
C VAL A 561 -12.88 -15.06 32.78
N ARG A 562 -13.37 -14.15 33.63
CA ARG A 562 -12.59 -13.00 34.11
C ARG A 562 -11.45 -13.35 35.07
N ASN A 563 -11.57 -14.44 35.84
CA ASN A 563 -10.58 -14.79 36.87
C ASN A 563 -9.59 -15.86 36.42
N GLU A 564 -10.06 -16.86 35.68
CA GLU A 564 -9.29 -18.07 35.32
C GLU A 564 -9.13 -18.23 33.79
N GLY A 565 -9.96 -17.55 32.99
CA GLY A 565 -10.00 -17.71 31.53
C GLY A 565 -8.73 -17.27 30.80
N ASP A 566 -7.98 -16.31 31.35
CA ASP A 566 -6.75 -15.81 30.72
C ASP A 566 -5.62 -16.85 30.69
N GLU A 567 -5.52 -17.68 31.74
CA GLU A 567 -4.51 -18.74 31.88
C GLU A 567 -4.99 -20.11 31.35
N ALA A 568 -6.30 -20.25 31.10
CA ALA A 568 -6.89 -21.49 30.63
C ALA A 568 -6.36 -21.90 29.24
N SER A 569 -6.12 -23.20 29.10
CA SER A 569 -5.76 -23.82 27.83
C SER A 569 -6.96 -23.85 26.88
N LYS A 570 -6.69 -24.04 25.58
CA LYS A 570 -7.74 -24.24 24.56
C LYS A 570 -8.73 -25.35 24.95
N VAL A 571 -8.22 -26.46 25.50
CA VAL A 571 -9.02 -27.63 25.87
C VAL A 571 -9.96 -27.28 27.01
N GLU A 572 -9.46 -26.65 28.07
CA GLU A 572 -10.27 -26.22 29.23
C GLU A 572 -11.38 -25.24 28.81
N LEU A 573 -11.07 -24.26 27.96
CA LEU A 573 -12.05 -23.32 27.43
C LEU A 573 -13.12 -24.01 26.57
N SER A 574 -12.73 -24.97 25.73
CA SER A 574 -13.67 -25.72 24.88
C SER A 574 -14.57 -26.64 25.72
N ASP A 575 -14.01 -27.31 26.72
CA ASP A 575 -14.75 -28.17 27.64
C ASP A 575 -15.72 -27.34 28.47
N LYS A 576 -15.30 -26.16 28.93
CA LYS A 576 -16.19 -25.24 29.65
C LYS A 576 -17.32 -24.73 28.78
N LEU A 577 -17.06 -24.40 27.53
CA LEU A 577 -18.11 -24.04 26.56
C LEU A 577 -19.11 -25.19 26.38
N ALA A 578 -18.64 -26.43 26.22
CA ALA A 578 -19.51 -27.59 26.08
C ALA A 578 -20.34 -27.85 27.35
N GLU A 579 -19.74 -27.73 28.53
CA GLU A 579 -20.42 -27.82 29.83
C GLU A 579 -21.55 -26.80 29.93
N VAL A 580 -21.27 -25.53 29.64
CA VAL A 580 -22.23 -24.43 29.72
C VAL A 580 -23.35 -24.63 28.70
N GLN A 581 -23.03 -25.05 27.47
CA GLN A 581 -24.01 -25.36 26.43
C GLN A 581 -24.94 -26.52 26.84
N SER A 582 -24.41 -27.59 27.43
CA SER A 582 -25.20 -28.72 27.93
C SER A 582 -26.12 -28.27 29.07
N HIS A 583 -25.58 -27.54 30.05
CA HIS A 583 -26.35 -27.04 31.18
C HIS A 583 -27.49 -26.12 30.74
N VAL A 584 -27.22 -25.19 29.81
CA VAL A 584 -28.23 -24.29 29.25
C VAL A 584 -29.31 -25.05 28.51
N THR A 585 -28.95 -26.07 27.73
CA THR A 585 -29.91 -26.86 26.95
C THR A 585 -30.80 -27.72 27.86
N GLU A 586 -30.24 -28.31 28.92
CA GLU A 586 -30.96 -29.19 29.83
C GLU A 586 -31.85 -28.43 30.81
N HIS A 587 -31.33 -27.35 31.40
CA HIS A 587 -32.01 -26.62 32.47
C HIS A 587 -32.85 -25.46 31.94
N PHE A 588 -32.52 -24.88 30.78
CA PHE A 588 -33.18 -23.68 30.26
C PHE A 588 -33.69 -23.87 28.81
N PRO A 589 -34.57 -24.87 28.56
CA PRO A 589 -35.03 -25.20 27.21
C PRO A 589 -35.77 -24.05 26.52
N GLU A 590 -36.30 -23.08 27.27
CA GLU A 590 -36.99 -21.89 26.75
C GLU A 590 -36.09 -21.04 25.83
N LEU A 591 -34.77 -21.07 26.07
CA LEU A 591 -33.78 -20.35 25.25
C LEU A 591 -33.59 -20.96 23.86
N SER A 592 -33.91 -22.24 23.67
CA SER A 592 -33.77 -22.93 22.38
C SER A 592 -34.50 -22.20 21.26
N SER A 593 -35.69 -21.70 21.54
CA SER A 593 -36.51 -20.92 20.59
C SER A 593 -35.82 -19.64 20.11
N TYR A 594 -35.11 -18.96 21.02
CA TYR A 594 -34.36 -17.76 20.70
C TYR A 594 -33.13 -18.10 19.84
N TYR A 595 -32.36 -19.12 20.21
CA TYR A 595 -31.20 -19.57 19.44
C TYR A 595 -31.58 -20.01 18.01
N GLU A 596 -32.71 -20.69 17.83
CA GLU A 596 -33.24 -21.02 16.51
C GLU A 596 -33.57 -19.76 15.69
N SER A 597 -34.14 -18.74 16.33
CA SER A 597 -34.45 -17.47 15.66
C SER A 597 -33.20 -16.70 15.24
N VAL A 598 -32.14 -16.71 16.06
CA VAL A 598 -30.84 -16.08 15.75
C VAL A 598 -30.17 -16.82 14.59
N ARG A 599 -30.08 -18.15 14.65
CA ARG A 599 -29.53 -18.96 13.54
C ARG A 599 -30.28 -18.73 12.23
N ALA A 600 -31.60 -18.58 12.28
CA ALA A 600 -32.40 -18.26 11.09
C ALA A 600 -32.11 -16.86 10.54
N GLN A 601 -31.89 -15.86 11.41
CA GLN A 601 -31.50 -14.51 10.99
C GLN A 601 -30.09 -14.48 10.39
N GLU A 602 -29.13 -15.17 11.00
CA GLU A 602 -27.76 -15.28 10.50
C GLU A 602 -27.74 -15.97 9.14
N LYS A 603 -28.45 -17.09 8.99
CA LYS A 603 -28.58 -17.79 7.70
C LYS A 603 -29.16 -16.88 6.61
N LYS A 604 -30.20 -16.09 6.92
CA LYS A 604 -30.75 -15.10 5.98
C LYS A 604 -29.73 -14.03 5.58
N LYS A 605 -28.97 -13.50 6.54
CA LYS A 605 -27.91 -12.51 6.28
C LYS A 605 -26.79 -13.10 5.43
N GLU A 606 -26.40 -14.34 5.69
CA GLU A 606 -25.39 -15.05 4.91
C GLU A 606 -25.86 -15.32 3.48
N GLU A 607 -27.11 -15.78 3.30
CA GLU A 607 -27.74 -15.94 1.98
C GLU A 607 -27.81 -14.61 1.21
N GLU A 608 -28.13 -13.50 1.89
CA GLU A 608 -28.12 -12.16 1.31
C GLU A 608 -26.71 -11.70 0.93
N LEU A 609 -25.71 -11.93 1.80
CA LEU A 609 -24.31 -11.60 1.52
C LEU A 609 -23.76 -12.41 0.34
N VAL A 610 -24.09 -13.70 0.26
CA VAL A 610 -23.73 -14.58 -0.87
C VAL A 610 -24.43 -14.13 -2.15
N ARG A 611 -25.69 -13.68 -2.07
CA ARG A 611 -26.38 -13.11 -3.22
C ARG A 611 -25.70 -11.82 -3.69
N LEU A 612 -25.39 -10.89 -2.78
CA LEU A 612 -24.70 -9.64 -3.09
C LEU A 612 -23.28 -9.88 -3.62
N SER A 613 -22.57 -10.88 -3.11
CA SER A 613 -21.24 -11.25 -3.59
C SER A 613 -21.29 -11.87 -4.98
N LYS A 614 -22.30 -12.70 -5.28
CA LYS A 614 -22.57 -13.22 -6.63
C LYS A 614 -22.96 -12.11 -7.60
N GLU A 615 -23.85 -11.21 -7.21
CA GLU A 615 -24.21 -10.03 -8.04
C GLU A 615 -22.96 -9.17 -8.33
N ARG A 616 -22.08 -8.97 -7.33
CA ARG A 616 -20.79 -8.28 -7.49
C ARG A 616 -19.80 -9.06 -8.37
N GLN A 617 -19.73 -10.38 -8.25
CA GLN A 617 -18.87 -11.23 -9.08
C GLN A 617 -19.39 -11.34 -10.51
N GLU A 618 -20.70 -11.40 -10.75
CA GLU A 618 -21.29 -11.35 -12.09
C GLU A 618 -21.08 -9.98 -12.75
N ASP A 619 -21.00 -8.91 -11.95
CA ASP A 619 -20.59 -7.59 -12.42
C ASP A 619 -19.08 -7.49 -12.74
N GLU A 620 -18.26 -8.36 -12.14
CA GLU A 620 -16.78 -8.38 -12.25
C GLU A 620 -16.28 -9.46 -13.25
N CYS A 621 -17.09 -10.49 -13.49
CA CYS A 621 -16.83 -11.69 -14.29
C CYS A 621 -17.83 -11.74 -15.47
N ASP A 622 -17.63 -10.85 -16.45
CA ASP A 622 -17.99 -11.03 -17.86
C ASP A 622 -17.91 -9.67 -18.56
N LEU A 623 -16.68 -9.19 -18.82
CA LEU A 623 -16.49 -8.07 -19.75
C LEU A 623 -16.56 -8.56 -21.20
N LYS A 624 -17.78 -8.98 -21.52
CA LYS A 624 -18.44 -9.12 -22.81
C LYS A 624 -18.16 -7.91 -23.73
N SER A 625 -18.29 -8.12 -25.05
CA SER A 625 -17.98 -7.19 -26.16
C SER A 625 -18.29 -5.69 -25.90
N ASP A 626 -17.59 -4.77 -26.57
CA ASP A 626 -17.79 -3.31 -26.37
C ASP A 626 -19.24 -2.80 -26.46
N PRO A 627 -20.13 -3.35 -27.31
CA PRO A 627 -21.57 -3.04 -27.27
C PRO A 627 -22.24 -3.40 -25.94
N GLN A 628 -21.81 -4.48 -25.28
CA GLN A 628 -22.33 -4.91 -23.98
C GLN A 628 -21.78 -4.01 -22.86
N ARG A 629 -20.51 -3.59 -22.93
CA ARG A 629 -19.93 -2.60 -21.99
C ARG A 629 -20.66 -1.26 -22.06
N LEU A 630 -20.99 -0.79 -23.27
CA LEU A 630 -21.82 0.41 -23.46
C LEU A 630 -23.20 0.26 -22.82
N ARG A 631 -23.87 -0.90 -22.99
CA ARG A 631 -25.15 -1.19 -22.32
C ARG A 631 -25.02 -1.22 -20.79
N MET A 632 -23.93 -1.78 -20.27
CA MET A 632 -23.68 -1.82 -18.82
C MET A 632 -23.40 -0.44 -18.24
N ALA A 633 -22.54 0.36 -18.89
CA ALA A 633 -22.29 1.73 -18.50
C ALA A 633 -23.58 2.57 -18.52
N GLN A 634 -24.41 2.37 -19.55
CA GLN A 634 -25.74 2.97 -19.64
C GLN A 634 -26.64 2.55 -18.47
N LYS A 635 -26.72 1.25 -18.14
CA LYS A 635 -27.49 0.74 -17.00
C LYS A 635 -27.01 1.33 -15.67
N ARG A 636 -25.70 1.44 -15.46
CA ARG A 636 -25.09 2.04 -14.26
C ARG A 636 -25.41 3.54 -14.14
N ARG A 637 -25.38 4.25 -15.27
CA ARG A 637 -25.82 5.64 -15.35
C ARG A 637 -27.29 5.79 -14.98
N GLU A 638 -28.16 4.91 -15.47
CA GLU A 638 -29.60 4.91 -15.14
C GLU A 638 -29.86 4.59 -13.66
N GLN A 639 -29.14 3.62 -13.09
CA GLN A 639 -29.17 3.33 -11.65
C GLN A 639 -28.75 4.55 -10.82
N GLY A 640 -27.65 5.20 -11.22
CA GLY A 640 -27.20 6.45 -10.59
C GLY A 640 -28.27 7.55 -10.66
N GLN A 641 -29.00 7.66 -11.78
CA GLN A 641 -30.11 8.61 -11.92
C GLN A 641 -31.31 8.26 -11.04
N GLY A 642 -31.59 6.97 -10.84
CA GLY A 642 -32.61 6.50 -9.90
C GLY A 642 -32.29 6.93 -8.47
N LEU A 643 -31.10 6.56 -7.99
CA LEU A 643 -30.62 6.94 -6.65
C LEU A 643 -30.53 8.46 -6.47
N PHE A 644 -30.19 9.20 -7.54
CA PHE A 644 -30.18 10.66 -7.50
C PHE A 644 -31.59 11.25 -7.27
N LYS A 645 -32.64 10.63 -7.82
CA LYS A 645 -34.03 11.06 -7.57
C LYS A 645 -34.50 10.74 -6.16
N GLU A 646 -33.95 9.68 -5.57
CA GLU A 646 -34.20 9.25 -4.19
C GLU A 646 -33.35 10.05 -3.16
N GLU A 647 -32.60 11.05 -3.63
CA GLU A 647 -31.72 11.90 -2.81
C GLU A 647 -30.52 11.16 -2.14
N CYS A 648 -30.22 9.93 -2.57
CA CYS A 648 -29.06 9.15 -2.13
C CYS A 648 -27.78 9.58 -2.88
N TRP A 649 -27.30 10.80 -2.64
CA TRP A 649 -26.26 11.45 -3.44
C TRP A 649 -24.91 10.71 -3.49
N ALA A 650 -24.48 10.13 -2.36
CA ALA A 650 -23.19 9.43 -2.25
C ALA A 650 -23.20 8.10 -3.04
N GLU A 651 -24.26 7.31 -2.90
CA GLU A 651 -24.43 6.06 -3.64
C GLU A 651 -24.64 6.32 -5.12
N ALA A 652 -25.42 7.35 -5.48
CA ALA A 652 -25.58 7.81 -6.85
C ALA A 652 -24.22 8.17 -7.48
N GLN A 653 -23.38 8.91 -6.74
CA GLN A 653 -22.01 9.24 -7.16
C GLN A 653 -21.18 7.99 -7.44
N THR A 654 -21.21 6.99 -6.55
CA THR A 654 -20.52 5.71 -6.75
C THR A 654 -20.96 5.01 -8.04
N ARG A 655 -22.28 4.97 -8.33
CA ARG A 655 -22.79 4.35 -9.57
C ARG A 655 -22.35 5.08 -10.84
N PHE A 656 -22.29 6.42 -10.81
CA PHE A 656 -21.76 7.19 -11.95
C PHE A 656 -20.25 6.98 -12.15
N VAL A 657 -19.47 6.88 -11.06
CA VAL A 657 -18.03 6.57 -11.13
C VAL A 657 -17.81 5.16 -11.70
N GLN A 658 -18.61 4.18 -11.29
CA GLN A 658 -18.59 2.83 -11.87
C GLN A 658 -18.91 2.86 -13.37
N ALA A 659 -19.90 3.67 -13.80
CA ALA A 659 -20.22 3.83 -15.22
C ALA A 659 -19.02 4.40 -16.00
N LEU A 660 -18.34 5.43 -15.47
CA LEU A 660 -17.14 6.01 -16.10
C LEU A 660 -15.98 5.01 -16.16
N SER A 661 -15.78 4.20 -15.11
CA SER A 661 -14.77 3.14 -15.10
C SER A 661 -15.01 2.13 -16.23
N ILE A 662 -16.26 1.68 -16.42
CA ILE A 662 -16.63 0.77 -17.53
C ILE A 662 -16.40 1.43 -18.90
N LEU A 663 -16.72 2.72 -19.05
CA LEU A 663 -16.47 3.45 -20.31
C LEU A 663 -14.98 3.65 -20.59
N GLY A 664 -14.16 3.76 -19.54
CA GLY A 664 -12.70 3.79 -19.63
C GLY A 664 -12.13 2.50 -20.24
N GLN A 665 -12.81 1.38 -20.02
CA GLN A 665 -12.44 0.04 -20.50
C GLN A 665 -13.01 -0.31 -21.89
N LEU A 666 -13.46 0.67 -22.69
CA LEU A 666 -13.87 0.44 -24.08
C LEU A 666 -12.63 0.43 -25.01
N TYR A 667 -12.41 -0.67 -25.72
CA TYR A 667 -11.19 -0.90 -26.52
C TYR A 667 -11.37 -0.56 -28.01
N ASP A 668 -12.55 -0.78 -28.58
CA ASP A 668 -12.89 -0.49 -29.98
C ASP A 668 -13.65 0.85 -30.11
N THR A 669 -12.94 1.88 -30.59
CA THR A 669 -13.54 3.17 -31.00
C THR A 669 -13.50 3.37 -32.52
N SER A 670 -13.37 2.28 -33.30
CA SER A 670 -13.37 2.32 -34.75
C SER A 670 -14.73 2.79 -35.32
N SER A 671 -15.83 2.45 -34.65
CA SER A 671 -17.17 2.94 -34.96
C SER A 671 -17.43 4.32 -34.35
N GLU A 672 -17.73 5.30 -35.21
CA GLU A 672 -18.13 6.66 -34.85
C GLU A 672 -19.36 6.68 -33.91
N GLU A 673 -20.25 5.69 -34.04
CA GLU A 673 -21.44 5.53 -33.20
C GLU A 673 -21.08 5.19 -31.73
N ASN A 674 -20.12 4.29 -31.51
CA ASN A 674 -19.68 3.90 -30.17
C ASN A 674 -18.92 5.05 -29.48
N ARG A 675 -18.14 5.82 -30.23
CA ARG A 675 -17.42 7.00 -29.73
C ARG A 675 -18.39 8.08 -29.26
N THR A 676 -19.46 8.31 -30.04
CA THR A 676 -20.51 9.27 -29.72
C THR A 676 -21.27 8.85 -28.45
N LYS A 677 -21.70 7.58 -28.37
CA LYS A 677 -22.37 7.05 -27.17
C LYS A 677 -21.47 7.12 -25.93
N LYS A 678 -20.18 6.79 -26.05
CA LYS A 678 -19.21 6.93 -24.95
C LYS A 678 -19.14 8.38 -24.47
N HIS A 679 -19.01 9.34 -25.40
CA HIS A 679 -18.97 10.77 -25.05
C HIS A 679 -20.25 11.23 -24.36
N GLU A 680 -21.42 10.81 -24.85
CA GLU A 680 -22.72 11.17 -24.28
C GLU A 680 -22.90 10.62 -22.84
N ILE A 681 -22.60 9.33 -22.64
CA ILE A 681 -22.72 8.69 -21.32
C ILE A 681 -21.70 9.31 -20.35
N SER A 682 -20.45 9.53 -20.78
CA SER A 682 -19.41 10.18 -19.96
C SER A 682 -19.79 11.59 -19.55
N LEU A 683 -20.26 12.42 -20.49
CA LEU A 683 -20.72 13.79 -20.22
C LEU A 683 -21.84 13.78 -19.17
N SER A 684 -22.84 12.91 -19.36
CA SER A 684 -23.95 12.77 -18.41
C SER A 684 -23.46 12.33 -17.03
N CYS A 685 -22.49 11.42 -16.93
CA CYS A 685 -21.93 10.97 -15.66
C CYS A 685 -21.17 12.10 -14.95
N TYR A 686 -20.24 12.79 -15.64
CA TYR A 686 -19.48 13.90 -15.06
C TYR A 686 -20.39 15.02 -14.55
N LEU A 687 -21.41 15.40 -15.32
CA LEU A 687 -22.39 16.39 -14.89
C LEU A 687 -23.12 15.93 -13.62
N ASN A 688 -23.60 14.69 -13.57
CA ASN A 688 -24.34 14.20 -12.42
C ASN A 688 -23.45 14.02 -11.18
N ILE A 689 -22.20 13.56 -11.33
CA ILE A 689 -21.21 13.51 -10.25
C ILE A 689 -20.94 14.91 -9.69
N ALA A 690 -20.78 15.91 -10.55
CA ALA A 690 -20.63 17.29 -10.10
C ALA A 690 -21.86 17.78 -9.33
N SER A 691 -23.07 17.39 -9.77
CA SER A 691 -24.30 17.70 -9.05
C SER A 691 -24.37 17.03 -7.67
N CYS A 692 -24.01 15.75 -7.57
CA CYS A 692 -23.91 15.04 -6.28
C CYS A 692 -22.88 15.72 -5.38
N SER A 693 -21.72 16.08 -5.93
CA SER A 693 -20.62 16.70 -5.19
C SER A 693 -21.01 18.06 -4.62
N VAL A 694 -21.75 18.88 -5.38
CA VAL A 694 -22.33 20.14 -4.90
C VAL A 694 -23.31 19.90 -3.75
N LYS A 695 -24.16 18.87 -3.84
CA LYS A 695 -25.12 18.51 -2.77
C LYS A 695 -24.44 17.99 -1.50
N LEU A 696 -23.30 17.31 -1.65
CA LEU A 696 -22.50 16.77 -0.55
C LEU A 696 -21.50 17.78 0.04
N GLY A 697 -21.40 18.99 -0.51
CA GLY A 697 -20.41 19.99 -0.09
C GLY A 697 -18.96 19.67 -0.48
N LEU A 698 -18.76 18.73 -1.41
CA LEU A 698 -17.46 18.32 -1.93
C LEU A 698 -17.03 19.21 -3.10
N TRP A 699 -16.75 20.48 -2.80
CA TRP A 699 -16.56 21.53 -3.82
C TRP A 699 -15.40 21.25 -4.80
N LYS A 700 -14.25 20.76 -4.31
CA LYS A 700 -13.11 20.41 -5.18
C LYS A 700 -13.45 19.29 -6.16
N ASN A 701 -14.20 18.28 -5.72
CA ASN A 701 -14.66 17.19 -6.58
C ASN A 701 -15.64 17.70 -7.65
N ALA A 702 -16.52 18.65 -7.29
CA ALA A 702 -17.40 19.30 -8.25
C ALA A 702 -16.61 20.04 -9.32
N VAL A 703 -15.57 20.79 -8.95
CA VAL A 703 -14.69 21.50 -9.91
C VAL A 703 -14.05 20.53 -10.90
N ASN A 704 -13.42 19.46 -10.41
CA ASN A 704 -12.74 18.49 -11.26
C ASN A 704 -13.69 17.82 -12.27
N ASN A 705 -14.85 17.37 -11.81
CA ASN A 705 -15.84 16.71 -12.68
C ASN A 705 -16.47 17.70 -13.69
N CYS A 706 -16.68 18.95 -13.31
CA CYS A 706 -17.11 19.98 -14.26
C CYS A 706 -16.05 20.29 -15.31
N THR A 707 -14.77 20.29 -14.94
CA THR A 707 -13.67 20.47 -15.91
C THR A 707 -13.64 19.32 -16.91
N HIS A 708 -13.74 18.06 -16.46
CA HIS A 708 -13.85 16.93 -17.37
C HIS A 708 -15.09 16.99 -18.29
N ALA A 709 -16.22 17.49 -17.79
CA ALA A 709 -17.40 17.72 -18.63
C ALA A 709 -17.15 18.80 -19.71
N LEU A 710 -16.37 19.83 -19.38
CA LEU A 710 -16.01 20.93 -20.30
C LEU A 710 -14.91 20.53 -21.30
N ASP A 711 -14.04 19.59 -20.94
CA ASP A 711 -13.09 18.97 -21.87
C ASP A 711 -13.83 18.19 -22.97
N LEU A 712 -14.98 17.59 -22.65
CA LEU A 712 -15.83 16.88 -23.61
C LEU A 712 -16.70 17.83 -24.44
N VAL A 713 -17.37 18.78 -23.78
CA VAL A 713 -18.22 19.79 -24.43
C VAL A 713 -17.87 21.17 -23.88
N PRO A 714 -17.06 21.94 -24.62
CA PRO A 714 -16.74 23.31 -24.25
C PRO A 714 -18.02 24.15 -24.07
N ASP A 715 -17.98 25.08 -23.11
CA ASP A 715 -19.05 26.01 -22.79
C ASP A 715 -20.40 25.38 -22.40
N HIS A 716 -20.41 24.13 -21.93
CA HIS A 716 -21.63 23.48 -21.46
C HIS A 716 -22.25 24.22 -20.24
N PRO A 717 -23.50 24.72 -20.32
CA PRO A 717 -24.06 25.68 -19.36
C PRO A 717 -24.17 25.12 -17.94
N LYS A 718 -24.57 23.85 -17.78
CA LYS A 718 -24.69 23.22 -16.46
C LYS A 718 -23.33 22.94 -15.81
N ALA A 719 -22.29 22.70 -16.63
CA ALA A 719 -20.96 22.44 -16.10
C ALA A 719 -20.35 23.73 -15.59
N LEU A 720 -20.42 24.81 -16.38
CA LEU A 720 -19.99 26.15 -16.01
C LEU A 720 -20.73 26.65 -14.75
N PHE A 721 -22.06 26.52 -14.70
CA PHE A 721 -22.84 26.93 -13.54
C PHE A 721 -22.42 26.21 -12.25
N ARG A 722 -22.32 24.87 -12.28
CA ARG A 722 -21.93 24.06 -11.11
C ARG A 722 -20.48 24.31 -10.69
N ARG A 723 -19.57 24.55 -11.65
CA ARG A 723 -18.16 24.89 -11.36
C ARG A 723 -18.06 26.28 -10.72
N GLY A 724 -18.82 27.26 -11.22
CA GLY A 724 -18.92 28.59 -10.62
C GLY A 724 -19.52 28.58 -9.21
N GLN A 725 -20.51 27.71 -8.93
CA GLN A 725 -21.01 27.47 -7.58
C GLN A 725 -19.93 26.90 -6.66
N ALA A 726 -19.18 25.91 -7.13
CA ALA A 726 -18.11 25.30 -6.36
C ALA A 726 -16.95 26.28 -6.08
N TYR A 727 -16.55 27.09 -7.06
CA TYR A 727 -15.54 28.15 -6.87
C TYR A 727 -16.02 29.21 -5.88
N SER A 728 -17.30 29.61 -5.95
CA SER A 728 -17.88 30.55 -4.97
C SER A 728 -17.81 30.01 -3.55
N ALA A 729 -18.07 28.71 -3.35
CA ALA A 729 -17.95 28.04 -2.06
C ALA A 729 -16.49 27.90 -1.58
N LEU A 730 -15.55 27.74 -2.51
CA LEU A 730 -14.10 27.73 -2.25
C LEU A 730 -13.50 29.12 -2.04
N LYS A 731 -14.29 30.20 -2.19
CA LYS A 731 -13.88 31.60 -2.15
C LYS A 731 -12.94 32.02 -3.30
N GLU A 732 -12.93 31.25 -4.38
CA GLU A 732 -12.24 31.59 -5.63
C GLU A 732 -13.17 32.45 -6.49
N TYR A 733 -13.45 33.67 -6.02
CA TYR A 733 -14.55 34.49 -6.57
C TYR A 733 -14.28 35.01 -7.98
N LYS A 734 -13.02 35.16 -8.40
CA LYS A 734 -12.67 35.64 -9.75
C LYS A 734 -13.04 34.59 -10.80
N GLU A 735 -12.64 33.35 -10.55
CA GLU A 735 -12.91 32.17 -11.35
C GLU A 735 -14.41 31.88 -11.37
N ALA A 736 -15.08 31.99 -10.21
CA ALA A 736 -16.52 31.84 -10.11
C ALA A 736 -17.29 32.81 -11.01
N VAL A 737 -16.93 34.10 -10.99
CA VAL A 737 -17.57 35.11 -11.84
C VAL A 737 -17.33 34.82 -13.32
N ALA A 738 -16.11 34.46 -13.71
CA ALA A 738 -15.78 34.14 -15.10
C ALA A 738 -16.61 32.96 -15.65
N ASP A 739 -16.74 31.88 -14.88
CA ASP A 739 -17.55 30.73 -15.28
C ASP A 739 -19.05 31.04 -15.29
N LEU A 740 -19.54 31.80 -14.31
CA LEU A 740 -20.97 32.17 -14.23
C LEU A 740 -21.37 33.17 -15.33
N GLU A 741 -20.47 34.05 -15.78
CA GLU A 741 -20.72 34.92 -16.94
C GLU A 741 -20.83 34.12 -18.24
N LYS A 742 -19.95 33.14 -18.44
CA LYS A 742 -20.06 32.20 -19.57
C LYS A 742 -21.33 31.37 -19.47
N ALA A 743 -21.68 30.88 -18.28
CA ALA A 743 -22.91 30.12 -18.07
C ALA A 743 -24.15 30.96 -18.39
N LYS A 744 -24.16 32.25 -18.01
CA LYS A 744 -25.24 33.19 -18.31
C LYS A 744 -25.40 33.39 -19.82
N ALA A 745 -24.29 33.59 -20.53
CA ALA A 745 -24.29 33.73 -22.00
C ALA A 745 -24.83 32.46 -22.69
N ALA A 746 -24.51 31.28 -22.16
CA ALA A 746 -24.93 29.99 -22.71
C ALA A 746 -26.38 29.56 -22.32
N SER A 747 -27.00 30.15 -21.29
CA SER A 747 -28.27 29.68 -20.71
C SER A 747 -29.48 30.61 -20.91
N GLN A 748 -29.39 31.64 -21.76
CA GLN A 748 -30.46 32.61 -22.00
C GLN A 748 -31.01 33.26 -20.72
N ASP A 749 -30.13 33.73 -19.84
CA ASP A 749 -30.49 34.45 -18.60
C ASP A 749 -31.30 33.63 -17.57
N ASP A 750 -30.93 32.36 -17.33
CA ASP A 750 -31.50 31.56 -16.23
C ASP A 750 -31.41 32.33 -14.88
N PRO A 751 -32.55 32.57 -14.19
CA PRO A 751 -32.58 33.30 -12.93
C PRO A 751 -31.64 32.74 -11.85
N ALA A 752 -31.43 31.43 -11.81
CA ALA A 752 -30.54 30.79 -10.84
C ALA A 752 -29.07 31.15 -11.10
N VAL A 753 -28.66 31.19 -12.37
CA VAL A 753 -27.32 31.61 -12.80
C VAL A 753 -27.09 33.08 -12.49
N VAL A 754 -28.07 33.94 -12.77
CA VAL A 754 -27.99 35.38 -12.48
C VAL A 754 -27.90 35.64 -10.97
N ALA A 755 -28.68 34.92 -10.16
CA ALA A 755 -28.64 35.06 -8.71
C ALA A 755 -27.30 34.62 -8.10
N GLU A 756 -26.71 33.52 -8.58
CA GLU A 756 -25.37 33.09 -8.16
C GLU A 756 -24.29 34.06 -8.62
N LEU A 757 -24.36 34.55 -9.87
CA LEU A 757 -23.42 35.52 -10.42
C LEU A 757 -23.40 36.83 -9.61
N ASN A 758 -24.58 37.34 -9.24
CA ASN A 758 -24.69 38.55 -8.42
C ASN A 758 -24.10 38.32 -7.02
N ARG A 759 -24.29 37.13 -6.43
CA ARG A 759 -23.68 36.76 -5.14
C ARG A 759 -22.16 36.70 -5.24
N ALA A 760 -21.63 36.04 -6.28
CA ALA A 760 -20.19 35.94 -6.51
C ALA A 760 -19.54 37.32 -6.75
N LYS A 761 -20.18 38.20 -7.53
CA LYS A 761 -19.71 39.59 -7.74
C LYS A 761 -19.70 40.41 -6.46
N ALA A 762 -20.75 40.32 -5.65
CA ALA A 762 -20.81 41.02 -4.37
C ALA A 762 -19.71 40.53 -3.40
N ALA A 763 -19.45 39.22 -3.37
CA ALA A 763 -18.39 38.63 -2.55
C ALA A 763 -16.98 39.07 -3.01
N LEU A 764 -16.73 39.11 -4.32
CA LEU A 764 -15.48 39.59 -4.90
C LEU A 764 -15.20 41.06 -4.56
N GLU A 765 -16.21 41.93 -4.63
CA GLU A 765 -16.04 43.34 -4.26
C GLU A 765 -15.82 43.52 -2.74
N ALA A 766 -16.47 42.70 -1.91
CA ALA A 766 -16.22 42.69 -0.48
C ALA A 766 -14.79 42.25 -0.12
N GLU A 767 -14.24 41.27 -0.84
CA GLU A 767 -12.85 40.83 -0.69
C GLU A 767 -11.86 41.94 -1.07
N LYS A 768 -12.01 42.56 -2.25
CA LYS A 768 -11.20 43.72 -2.66
C LYS A 768 -11.26 44.87 -1.66
N ALA A 769 -12.44 45.15 -1.11
CA ALA A 769 -12.61 46.19 -0.09
C ALA A 769 -11.91 45.83 1.23
N ARG A 770 -11.90 44.55 1.62
CA ARG A 770 -11.17 44.05 2.79
C ARG A 770 -9.66 44.13 2.58
N GLU A 771 -9.17 43.71 1.41
CA GLU A 771 -7.76 43.84 1.02
C GLU A 771 -7.31 45.30 1.08
N LYS A 772 -8.08 46.22 0.47
CA LYS A 772 -7.77 47.66 0.51
C LYS A 772 -7.70 48.21 1.95
N LYS A 773 -8.56 47.76 2.85
CA LYS A 773 -8.50 48.11 4.28
C LYS A 773 -7.29 47.50 5.00
N MET A 774 -6.90 46.27 4.66
CA MET A 774 -5.68 45.64 5.19
C MET A 774 -4.43 46.36 4.72
N PHE A 775 -4.32 46.66 3.42
CA PHE A 775 -3.20 47.44 2.87
C PHE A 775 -3.13 48.84 3.49
N ALA A 776 -4.26 49.53 3.65
CA ALA A 776 -4.29 50.85 4.30
C ALA A 776 -3.79 50.81 5.76
N LYS A 777 -4.01 49.71 6.49
CA LYS A 777 -3.52 49.50 7.88
C LYS A 777 -2.05 49.07 7.96
N MET A 778 -1.48 48.53 6.90
CA MET A 778 -0.07 48.13 6.86
C MET A 778 0.87 49.33 6.59
N PHE A 779 0.34 50.42 6.02
CA PHE A 779 1.09 51.65 5.71
C PHE A 779 0.71 52.85 6.60
N SER A 780 -0.12 52.61 7.64
CA SER A 780 -0.42 53.56 8.72
C SER A 780 0.19 53.04 10.01
#